data_AF-A0AAD6J557-F1
#
_entry.id   AF-A0AAD6J557-F1
#
_cell.length_a   1.000
_cell.length_b   1.000
_cell.length_c   1.000
_cell.angle_alpha   90.00
_cell.angle_beta   90.00
_cell.angle_gamma   90.00
#
_symmetry.space_group_name_H-M   'P 1'
#
loop_
_entity.id
_entity.type
_entity.pdbx_description
1 polymer ?
#
loop_
_entity_poly.entity_id
_entity_poly.type
_entity_poly.pdbx_seq_one_letter_code
_entity_poly.pdbx_strand_id
1 'polypeptide(L)'
;MSVTDDVAQHHARDNRSSRRPQPTAQWDVVVHVHVRTRWEVADIVAFQNVEGRPSDQIVVRLERYHAVAVAGLCSADGSGVSENVTVRGPPMKVSIVQLERFVNCEWLSVIESEPMFADEQGTSGEHDLQQDVRNPLLIVIFRELMVAMDRRPGWRASQFSSCAVFIPPPGAEEVAFCLKVRPARSCCLIIAIADSTDMIADAPLRILLVGNGGREHALAWKLAQSERVEKILVAPGNGGTARAVPKTSNRKISVTDFDGLVKLAVEEKVNLVIPGPEVPIVEGIEEHFRKVGILCFGPTKEAARMEGSKTFSKDFMQRHNIPTADYKNFTSYDEAVAYVKSAPHDVVVKASGLAAGKGVVVASSKEEAIVALSKIMVEKIFQDAGSEVVIEEFLEGDELSILAFSDGYTIVPLVPAQDHKRIFDGDKGPNTGGMGCYAPTKIAPQAVIDDIKTRILQPTIDGMRREGMPFVGMLFTGLMMTKDGPKVLEYNVRFGDPETQTVLPLLSQDTDLAQVVVACCEHWLDAVNITIEPRFSTTVVVVAGGYPSAFAKGDPIELHPLEPGIEATLFYAGAKDDNGVLRTDGGRVIAINCVADDLESAVKHAYKGVHSVKFANMHYRTDIAARAFREDDVAMEPLTYASAGVSVDAGNALVERIKACVKTTKRVGADADLGGFGGVFDLSAAGYGGPLIVGCIDGVGTKLKVAQTVGRHDTVGIDLVAMNVNDLIVQGAEPLFFLDCFSCSKLDVEKAASFIEGVAEGCRQAGCTLIGGETAEMPGMYQADDYDAVGAAVGAVVKSSILPNMDDMIEGDVLLGLASNGLHSNGFSLVRKIIDLSELSYDAEAPWAANVSIGQSLLTPTRIYVKPLLKVCKKGLIKGMSHITGGGLTENIPRMLPKEMAAVVDVKSWKLSGLFNWLKYRGTLTHQEFARTWNTGIGMVLVVGENDWETVKADLEAEGETVYRMGHLKMRGYGEEGCLLKNLHVWDEPI
;
A
#
# COMPACT_ATOMS: atom_id res chain seq x y z
N MET A 1 26.98 25.32 11.76
CA MET A 1 27.95 26.34 11.32
C MET A 1 27.21 27.66 11.14
N SER A 2 27.72 28.73 11.74
CA SER A 2 27.11 30.06 11.92
C SER A 2 27.78 31.13 11.04
N VAL A 3 27.02 32.08 10.44
CA VAL A 3 27.44 33.46 10.01
C VAL A 3 26.13 34.25 9.72
N THR A 4 25.61 35.16 10.55
CA THR A 4 25.83 36.63 10.75
C THR A 4 25.58 37.56 9.55
N ASP A 5 24.73 38.57 9.78
CA ASP A 5 24.32 39.71 8.95
C ASP A 5 25.45 40.66 8.52
N ASP A 6 25.28 41.39 7.40
CA ASP A 6 25.63 42.84 7.34
C ASP A 6 25.08 43.60 6.11
N VAL A 7 25.01 44.93 6.27
CA VAL A 7 24.07 45.91 5.71
C VAL A 7 24.67 46.87 4.64
N ALA A 8 23.83 47.28 3.67
CA ALA A 8 23.73 48.56 2.90
C ALA A 8 24.87 49.21 2.06
N GLN A 9 24.47 49.82 0.92
CA GLN A 9 24.62 51.26 0.48
C GLN A 9 24.50 51.40 -1.06
N HIS A 10 23.47 52.05 -1.64
CA HIS A 10 23.30 53.49 -2.03
C HIS A 10 24.26 54.07 -3.12
N HIS A 11 23.75 54.34 -4.35
CA HIS A 11 23.63 55.69 -4.98
C HIS A 11 23.34 55.67 -6.51
N ALA A 12 22.60 56.71 -6.94
CA ALA A 12 22.10 56.99 -8.30
C ALA A 12 22.97 57.97 -9.12
N ARG A 13 22.84 58.00 -10.47
CA ARG A 13 22.77 59.22 -11.33
C ARG A 13 22.52 58.95 -12.84
N ASP A 14 21.49 59.66 -13.34
CA ASP A 14 21.06 60.14 -14.69
C ASP A 14 21.89 59.94 -15.99
N ASN A 15 21.20 59.63 -17.13
CA ASN A 15 20.94 60.62 -18.21
C ASN A 15 19.92 60.20 -19.32
N ARG A 16 19.26 61.22 -19.90
CA ARG A 16 18.13 61.30 -20.88
C ARG A 16 18.51 60.77 -22.30
N SER A 17 17.65 60.39 -23.27
CA SER A 17 16.38 60.98 -23.78
C SER A 17 15.64 60.12 -24.86
N SER A 18 14.30 60.24 -24.88
CA SER A 18 13.34 60.27 -26.03
C SER A 18 12.98 59.03 -26.89
N ARG A 19 11.84 58.37 -26.59
CA ARG A 19 10.53 58.36 -27.30
C ARG A 19 9.74 57.08 -26.97
N ARG A 20 8.48 57.22 -26.51
CA ARG A 20 7.55 56.15 -26.08
C ARG A 20 7.04 55.30 -27.28
N PRO A 21 6.63 54.04 -27.03
CA PRO A 21 5.22 53.76 -26.79
C PRO A 21 4.96 53.02 -25.46
N GLN A 22 3.71 53.05 -25.00
CA GLN A 22 3.22 52.50 -23.73
C GLN A 22 3.58 51.02 -23.50
N PRO A 23 3.81 50.62 -22.24
CA PRO A 23 3.55 49.25 -21.79
C PRO A 23 2.43 49.23 -20.74
N THR A 24 1.33 48.55 -21.07
CA THR A 24 0.45 47.92 -20.08
C THR A 24 1.17 46.69 -19.53
N ALA A 25 1.83 46.83 -18.39
CA ALA A 25 2.37 45.71 -17.61
C ALA A 25 1.96 45.94 -16.16
N GLN A 26 0.98 45.15 -15.72
CA GLN A 26 0.55 45.04 -14.34
C GLN A 26 1.59 44.14 -13.64
N TRP A 27 2.26 44.64 -12.61
CA TRP A 27 3.17 43.84 -11.79
C TRP A 27 2.41 43.41 -10.55
N ASP A 28 2.09 42.12 -10.46
CA ASP A 28 1.64 41.50 -9.21
C ASP A 28 2.86 41.27 -8.33
N VAL A 29 2.94 42.01 -7.22
CA VAL A 29 3.96 41.75 -6.19
C VAL A 29 3.41 40.63 -5.30
N VAL A 30 3.82 39.39 -5.57
CA VAL A 30 3.60 38.24 -4.68
C VAL A 30 4.81 38.13 -3.75
N VAL A 31 4.61 38.40 -2.45
CA VAL A 31 5.63 38.15 -1.43
C VAL A 31 5.41 36.75 -0.87
N HIS A 32 6.28 35.80 -1.22
CA HIS A 32 6.30 34.48 -0.60
C HIS A 32 7.13 34.53 0.69
N VAL A 33 6.49 34.33 1.85
CA VAL A 33 7.20 34.13 3.13
C VAL A 33 7.22 32.63 3.42
N HIS A 34 8.37 31.97 3.21
CA HIS A 34 8.56 30.57 3.59
C HIS A 34 9.01 30.47 5.04
N VAL A 35 8.16 29.95 5.92
CA VAL A 35 8.52 29.61 7.30
C VAL A 35 8.87 28.12 7.37
N ARG A 36 10.13 27.79 7.67
CA ARG A 36 10.56 26.40 7.94
C ARG A 36 10.29 26.05 9.39
N THR A 37 9.25 25.28 9.65
CA THR A 37 9.10 24.47 10.87
C THR A 37 9.44 23.01 10.58
N ARG A 38 9.83 22.26 11.62
CA ARG A 38 10.36 20.88 11.50
C ARG A 38 9.30 19.83 11.09
N TRP A 39 8.04 20.24 10.89
CA TRP A 39 6.89 19.40 10.51
C TRP A 39 5.87 20.28 9.76
N GLU A 40 5.40 19.80 8.60
CA GLU A 40 4.34 20.28 7.68
C GLU A 40 4.18 21.80 7.41
N VAL A 41 4.16 22.17 6.12
CA VAL A 41 4.10 23.56 5.64
C VAL A 41 2.66 24.07 5.66
N ALA A 42 2.39 25.12 6.43
CA ALA A 42 1.20 25.98 6.25
C ALA A 42 1.63 27.26 5.53
N ASP A 43 0.97 27.60 4.42
CA ASP A 43 1.21 28.87 3.72
C ASP A 43 0.40 29.99 4.39
N ILE A 44 1.08 30.99 4.94
CA ILE A 44 0.46 32.23 5.45
C ILE A 44 0.60 33.28 4.35
N VAL A 45 -0.52 33.71 3.77
CA VAL A 45 -0.55 34.83 2.81
C VAL A 45 -0.92 36.11 3.57
N ALA A 46 0.04 37.01 3.77
CA ALA A 46 -0.19 38.32 4.35
C ALA A 46 -0.09 39.40 3.27
N PHE A 47 -1.13 40.21 3.10
CA PHE A 47 -1.11 41.37 2.21
C PHE A 47 -0.89 42.65 3.01
N GLN A 48 0.01 43.51 2.52
CA GLN A 48 0.20 44.85 3.05
C GLN A 48 -0.38 45.85 2.05
N ASN A 49 -1.44 46.55 2.43
CA ASN A 49 -2.03 47.59 1.58
C ASN A 49 -1.08 48.81 1.55
N VAL A 50 -0.49 49.09 0.39
CA VAL A 50 0.31 50.31 0.20
C VAL A 50 -0.67 51.43 -0.15
N GLU A 51 -0.67 52.47 0.67
CA GLU A 51 -1.62 53.58 0.63
C GLU A 51 -2.01 54.06 -0.80
N GLY A 52 -3.32 54.05 -1.08
CA GLY A 52 -3.91 55.01 -2.02
C GLY A 52 -4.42 54.53 -3.39
N ARG A 53 -4.72 53.24 -3.60
CA ARG A 53 -5.49 52.81 -4.80
C ARG A 53 -6.54 51.74 -4.51
N PRO A 54 -7.74 51.81 -5.11
CA PRO A 54 -8.69 50.69 -5.08
C PRO A 54 -8.13 49.55 -5.94
N SER A 55 -7.92 48.38 -5.34
CA SER A 55 -7.54 47.16 -6.05
C SER A 55 -8.81 46.42 -6.46
N ASP A 56 -9.09 46.39 -7.77
CA ASP A 56 -10.14 45.54 -8.34
C ASP A 56 -9.66 44.07 -8.29
N GLN A 57 -10.45 43.22 -7.63
CA GLN A 57 -10.35 41.74 -7.49
C GLN A 57 -9.02 41.13 -7.02
N ILE A 58 -9.05 40.46 -5.86
CA ILE A 58 -7.99 39.56 -5.40
C ILE A 58 -8.46 38.11 -5.60
N VAL A 59 -7.78 37.35 -6.46
CA VAL A 59 -8.05 35.92 -6.70
C VAL A 59 -6.92 35.09 -6.08
N VAL A 60 -7.24 34.25 -5.10
CA VAL A 60 -6.26 33.33 -4.47
C VAL A 60 -6.56 31.91 -4.94
N ARG A 61 -5.60 31.30 -5.64
CA ARG A 61 -5.70 29.93 -6.15
C ARG A 61 -4.81 29.01 -5.32
N LEU A 62 -5.39 27.98 -4.72
CA LEU A 62 -4.65 27.04 -3.86
C LEU A 62 -4.12 25.88 -4.69
N GLU A 63 -2.80 25.65 -4.64
CA GLU A 63 -2.16 24.53 -5.32
C GLU A 63 -2.01 23.28 -4.42
N ARG A 64 -2.43 23.34 -3.13
CA ARG A 64 -2.31 22.23 -2.16
C ARG A 64 -3.48 22.15 -1.17
N TYR A 65 -3.74 20.94 -0.67
CA TYR A 65 -4.69 20.62 0.41
C TYR A 65 -4.21 21.08 1.79
N HIS A 66 -4.22 22.38 2.09
CA HIS A 66 -4.03 22.86 3.46
C HIS A 66 -4.95 24.05 3.77
N ALA A 67 -5.38 24.16 5.03
CA ALA A 67 -6.19 25.28 5.51
C ALA A 67 -5.46 26.61 5.31
N VAL A 68 -6.17 27.59 4.74
CA VAL A 68 -5.64 28.94 4.53
C VAL A 68 -6.37 29.90 5.46
N ALA A 69 -5.62 30.55 6.33
CA ALA A 69 -6.09 31.73 7.05
C ALA A 69 -5.68 32.97 6.25
N VAL A 70 -6.65 33.73 5.75
CA VAL A 70 -6.39 35.02 5.08
C VAL A 70 -6.50 36.11 6.14
N ALA A 71 -5.38 36.77 6.47
CA ALA A 71 -5.36 37.92 7.36
C ALA A 71 -5.30 39.21 6.53
N GLY A 72 -6.41 39.96 6.50
CA GLY A 72 -6.45 41.31 5.93
C GLY A 72 -6.25 42.38 7.01
N LEU A 73 -5.32 43.31 6.80
CA LEU A 73 -5.23 44.53 7.63
C LEU A 73 -6.21 45.58 7.09
N CYS A 74 -7.23 45.93 7.87
CA CYS A 74 -8.11 47.07 7.59
C CYS A 74 -7.37 48.40 7.82
N SER A 75 -7.69 49.41 7.01
CA SER A 75 -7.33 50.80 7.30
C SER A 75 -8.01 51.26 8.60
N ALA A 76 -7.35 52.15 9.33
CA ALA A 76 -7.76 52.60 10.67
C ALA A 76 -9.14 53.31 10.72
N ASP A 77 -9.72 53.64 9.56
CA ASP A 77 -10.99 54.35 9.41
C ASP A 77 -12.17 53.45 8.99
N GLY A 78 -11.93 52.15 8.76
CA GLY A 78 -12.99 51.18 8.43
C GLY A 78 -13.61 51.33 7.05
N SER A 79 -12.98 52.04 6.12
CA SER A 79 -13.55 52.37 4.80
C SER A 79 -13.08 51.48 3.63
N GLY A 80 -12.31 50.43 3.88
CA GLY A 80 -11.77 49.56 2.82
C GLY A 80 -11.88 48.07 3.14
N VAL A 81 -13.09 47.52 3.11
CA VAL A 81 -13.28 46.07 2.96
C VAL A 81 -13.39 45.83 1.46
N SER A 82 -12.43 45.09 0.86
CA SER A 82 -12.65 44.59 -0.49
C SER A 82 -13.77 43.57 -0.43
N GLU A 83 -14.95 43.92 -0.93
CA GLU A 83 -16.12 43.03 -1.01
C GLU A 83 -15.92 41.81 -1.94
N ASN A 84 -14.72 41.59 -2.50
CA ASN A 84 -14.46 40.54 -3.50
C ASN A 84 -13.11 39.84 -3.28
N VAL A 85 -13.07 38.88 -2.33
CA VAL A 85 -11.98 37.90 -2.20
C VAL A 85 -12.53 36.53 -2.57
N THR A 86 -12.11 35.97 -3.70
CA THR A 86 -12.57 34.63 -4.14
C THR A 86 -11.48 33.59 -3.89
N VAL A 87 -11.77 32.57 -3.08
CA VAL A 87 -10.88 31.43 -2.82
C VAL A 87 -11.41 30.20 -3.57
N ARG A 88 -10.55 29.51 -4.34
CA ARG A 88 -10.91 28.25 -5.04
C ARG A 88 -9.97 27.12 -4.61
N GLY A 89 -10.54 26.02 -4.12
CA GLY A 89 -9.82 24.78 -3.71
C GLY A 89 -10.78 23.61 -3.38
N PRO A 90 -10.29 22.35 -3.34
CA PRO A 90 -11.10 21.16 -3.07
C PRO A 90 -11.55 21.05 -1.60
N PRO A 91 -12.61 20.26 -1.27
CA PRO A 91 -13.14 20.15 0.08
C PRO A 91 -12.15 19.51 1.07
N MET A 92 -12.25 19.93 2.32
CA MET A 92 -11.45 19.40 3.44
C MET A 92 -12.38 18.64 4.39
N LYS A 93 -12.04 17.38 4.73
CA LYS A 93 -12.53 16.76 5.98
C LYS A 93 -11.65 17.29 7.11
N VAL A 94 -12.07 18.35 7.77
CA VAL A 94 -11.39 18.82 8.99
C VAL A 94 -11.77 17.87 10.13
N SER A 95 -10.80 17.09 10.63
CA SER A 95 -11.01 16.39 11.90
C SER A 95 -10.83 17.37 13.07
N ILE A 96 -11.58 17.19 14.15
CA ILE A 96 -11.54 18.03 15.38
C ILE A 96 -10.10 18.23 15.90
N VAL A 97 -9.22 17.25 15.67
CA VAL A 97 -7.80 17.25 16.09
C VAL A 97 -6.95 18.28 15.33
N GLN A 98 -7.29 18.62 14.09
CA GLN A 98 -6.56 19.63 13.29
C GLN A 98 -6.91 21.06 13.72
N LEU A 99 -8.15 21.31 14.16
CA LEU A 99 -8.61 22.60 14.69
C LEU A 99 -7.96 22.93 16.06
N GLU A 100 -7.86 21.96 16.98
CA GLU A 100 -7.18 22.16 18.27
C GLU A 100 -5.67 22.47 18.11
N ARG A 101 -5.03 21.94 17.07
CA ARG A 101 -3.61 22.18 16.77
C ARG A 101 -3.35 23.57 16.17
N PHE A 102 -4.29 24.09 15.38
CA PHE A 102 -4.22 25.44 14.79
C PHE A 102 -4.27 26.55 15.85
N VAL A 103 -5.05 26.36 16.92
CA VAL A 103 -5.16 27.31 18.04
C VAL A 103 -3.87 27.34 18.88
N ASN A 104 -3.07 26.27 18.88
CA ASN A 104 -1.88 26.08 19.73
C ASN A 104 -0.55 26.65 19.22
N CYS A 105 -0.53 27.43 18.14
CA CYS A 105 0.69 28.09 17.64
C CYS A 105 1.13 29.28 18.52
N GLU A 106 2.43 29.33 18.87
CA GLU A 106 3.04 30.25 19.86
C GLU A 106 3.30 31.72 19.41
N TRP A 107 2.89 32.15 18.20
CA TRP A 107 3.33 33.44 17.62
C TRP A 107 2.35 34.62 17.74
N LEU A 108 1.54 34.69 18.81
CA LEU A 108 0.83 35.92 19.18
C LEU A 108 1.69 36.74 20.17
N SER A 109 2.88 37.17 19.74
CA SER A 109 3.73 38.07 20.52
C SER A 109 3.28 39.52 20.37
N VAL A 110 2.92 40.09 21.51
CA VAL A 110 2.59 41.48 21.87
C VAL A 110 3.40 42.54 21.11
N ILE A 111 2.72 43.48 20.44
CA ILE A 111 3.28 44.81 20.15
C ILE A 111 2.85 45.72 21.31
N GLU A 112 3.79 46.02 22.21
CA GLU A 112 3.58 46.97 23.30
C GLU A 112 3.48 48.40 22.76
N SER A 113 2.39 49.09 23.09
CA SER A 113 2.36 50.56 23.13
C SER A 113 1.36 51.00 24.21
N GLU A 114 1.83 51.88 25.10
CA GLU A 114 1.21 52.36 26.35
C GLU A 114 -0.22 52.96 26.23
N PRO A 115 -1.00 53.01 27.33
CA PRO A 115 -2.42 53.33 27.30
C PRO A 115 -2.71 54.84 27.41
N MET A 116 -3.72 55.33 26.68
CA MET A 116 -4.35 56.63 26.94
C MET A 116 -5.88 56.53 26.95
N PHE A 117 -6.42 56.85 28.13
CA PHE A 117 -7.76 57.32 28.50
C PHE A 117 -9.02 56.44 28.34
N ALA A 118 -9.83 56.50 29.41
CA ALA A 118 -11.19 55.99 29.58
C ALA A 118 -12.23 57.02 29.09
N ASP A 119 -13.42 56.58 28.63
CA ASP A 119 -14.68 56.76 29.38
C ASP A 119 -15.88 56.03 28.75
N GLU A 120 -16.94 55.95 29.54
CA GLU A 120 -18.20 55.19 29.50
C GLU A 120 -19.19 55.40 28.32
N GLN A 121 -20.06 54.38 28.18
CA GLN A 121 -21.53 54.42 27.99
C GLN A 121 -22.07 53.55 26.84
N GLY A 122 -23.09 52.73 27.15
CA GLY A 122 -24.19 52.44 26.22
C GLY A 122 -24.50 50.98 25.89
N THR A 123 -25.39 50.39 26.69
CA THR A 123 -26.43 49.38 26.35
C THR A 123 -26.04 48.03 25.75
N SER A 124 -26.21 46.98 26.57
CA SER A 124 -26.32 45.56 26.19
C SER A 124 -27.71 45.25 25.65
N GLY A 125 -27.80 44.83 24.38
CA GLY A 125 -28.92 44.04 23.87
C GLY A 125 -28.42 42.62 23.63
N GLU A 126 -28.86 41.65 24.43
CA GLU A 126 -28.69 40.23 24.13
C GLU A 126 -29.54 39.88 22.90
N HIS A 127 -28.88 39.62 21.77
CA HIS A 127 -29.49 38.99 20.62
C HIS A 127 -29.26 37.48 20.74
N ASP A 128 -30.34 36.72 20.86
CA ASP A 128 -30.31 35.26 20.95
C ASP A 128 -29.98 34.65 19.57
N LEU A 129 -28.72 34.26 19.40
CA LEU A 129 -28.14 33.73 18.15
C LEU A 129 -28.66 32.33 17.75
N GLN A 130 -29.51 31.70 18.56
CA GLN A 130 -30.02 30.35 18.28
C GLN A 130 -31.13 30.29 17.21
N GLN A 131 -31.69 31.42 16.76
CA GLN A 131 -32.83 31.40 15.84
C GLN A 131 -32.49 31.52 14.33
N ASP A 132 -31.29 31.98 13.95
CA ASP A 132 -30.96 32.28 12.53
C ASP A 132 -29.99 31.31 11.84
N VAL A 133 -29.45 30.30 12.54
CA VAL A 133 -28.52 29.32 11.95
C VAL A 133 -29.24 27.99 11.70
N ARG A 134 -29.60 27.70 10.44
CA ARG A 134 -30.26 26.43 10.05
C ARG A 134 -29.31 25.26 9.81
N ASN A 135 -27.99 25.47 9.86
CA ASN A 135 -27.00 24.42 9.62
C ASN A 135 -26.42 23.86 10.95
N PRO A 136 -26.70 22.59 11.30
CA PRO A 136 -26.26 21.98 12.56
C PRO A 136 -24.74 21.91 12.71
N LEU A 137 -23.99 21.82 11.60
CA LEU A 137 -22.54 21.71 11.60
C LEU A 137 -21.87 23.01 12.05
N LEU A 138 -22.41 24.16 11.63
CA LEU A 138 -21.93 25.48 12.02
C LEU A 138 -22.17 25.76 13.52
N ILE A 139 -23.27 25.26 14.07
CA ILE A 139 -23.59 25.36 15.51
C ILE A 139 -22.57 24.55 16.33
N VAL A 140 -22.21 23.34 15.87
CA VAL A 140 -21.24 22.46 16.55
C VAL A 140 -19.83 23.07 16.50
N ILE A 141 -19.38 23.53 15.32
CA ILE A 141 -18.06 24.17 15.18
C ILE A 141 -17.95 25.40 16.07
N PHE A 142 -18.99 26.25 16.12
CA PHE A 142 -19.00 27.45 16.95
C PHE A 142 -18.94 27.14 18.45
N ARG A 143 -19.70 26.13 18.89
CA ARG A 143 -19.73 25.72 20.30
C ARG A 143 -18.40 25.16 20.77
N GLU A 144 -17.75 24.34 19.95
CA GLU A 144 -16.45 23.75 20.26
C GLU A 144 -15.31 24.78 20.20
N LEU A 145 -15.36 25.76 19.28
CA LEU A 145 -14.40 26.86 19.22
C LEU A 145 -14.43 27.70 20.51
N MET A 146 -15.64 28.01 21.01
CA MET A 146 -15.82 28.74 22.27
C MET A 146 -15.31 27.95 23.48
N VAL A 147 -15.52 26.64 23.50
CA VAL A 147 -15.02 25.73 24.56
C VAL A 147 -13.49 25.63 24.53
N ALA A 148 -12.87 25.56 23.35
CA ALA A 148 -11.42 25.53 23.19
C ALA A 148 -10.76 26.84 23.64
N MET A 149 -11.40 27.99 23.39
CA MET A 149 -10.89 29.31 23.80
C MET A 149 -10.96 29.54 25.31
N ASP A 150 -12.01 29.05 25.99
CA ASP A 150 -12.17 29.17 27.45
C ASP A 150 -11.17 28.30 28.25
N ARG A 151 -10.51 27.32 27.60
CA ARG A 151 -9.50 26.47 28.23
C ARG A 151 -8.10 27.11 28.30
N ARG A 152 -7.91 28.33 27.77
CA ARG A 152 -6.62 29.05 27.84
C ARG A 152 -6.51 29.99 29.05
N PRO A 153 -5.38 29.97 29.79
CA PRO A 153 -5.14 30.92 30.87
C PRO A 153 -5.09 32.37 30.34
N GLY A 154 -5.98 33.24 30.83
CA GLY A 154 -6.02 34.67 30.49
C GLY A 154 -7.07 35.09 29.46
N TRP A 155 -7.79 34.13 28.87
CA TRP A 155 -8.93 34.38 27.98
C TRP A 155 -10.22 34.03 28.74
N ARG A 156 -11.23 34.91 28.71
CA ARG A 156 -12.57 34.60 29.24
C ARG A 156 -13.60 34.92 28.17
N ALA A 157 -14.56 34.02 27.94
CA ALA A 157 -15.70 34.25 27.04
C ALA A 157 -16.43 35.60 27.27
N SER A 158 -16.35 36.15 28.50
CA SER A 158 -16.88 37.47 28.86
C SER A 158 -16.17 38.68 28.23
N GLN A 159 -15.08 38.51 27.49
CA GLN A 159 -14.34 39.59 26.81
C GLN A 159 -14.83 39.89 25.38
N PHE A 160 -15.81 39.15 24.88
CA PHE A 160 -16.38 39.31 23.54
C PHE A 160 -17.78 39.94 23.64
N SER A 161 -17.97 41.14 23.08
CA SER A 161 -19.25 41.87 23.21
C SER A 161 -20.29 41.50 22.16
N SER A 162 -19.88 40.94 21.02
CA SER A 162 -20.79 40.42 19.98
C SER A 162 -20.02 39.64 18.91
N CYS A 163 -20.64 38.57 18.41
CA CYS A 163 -20.25 37.91 17.16
C CYS A 163 -21.31 38.28 16.12
N ALA A 164 -20.94 39.02 15.08
CA ALA A 164 -21.84 39.29 13.97
C ALA A 164 -21.62 38.20 12.91
N VAL A 165 -22.62 37.36 12.70
CA VAL A 165 -22.71 36.49 11.52
C VAL A 165 -23.29 37.35 10.41
N PHE A 166 -22.48 37.69 9.40
CA PHE A 166 -23.01 38.32 8.20
C PHE A 166 -23.62 37.23 7.33
N ILE A 167 -24.94 37.21 7.23
CA ILE A 167 -25.68 36.41 6.24
C ILE A 167 -25.85 37.32 5.01
N PRO A 168 -25.23 37.01 3.86
CA PRO A 168 -25.43 37.81 2.66
C PRO A 168 -26.90 37.76 2.19
N PRO A 169 -27.35 38.73 1.36
CA PRO A 169 -28.66 38.66 0.72
C PRO A 169 -28.80 37.39 -0.15
N PRO A 170 -30.04 36.96 -0.48
CA PRO A 170 -30.28 35.72 -1.22
C PRO A 170 -29.50 35.70 -2.54
N GLY A 171 -28.54 34.77 -2.66
CA GLY A 171 -27.70 34.60 -3.85
C GLY A 171 -26.20 34.87 -3.70
N ALA A 172 -25.69 35.15 -2.49
CA ALA A 172 -24.25 35.17 -2.21
C ALA A 172 -23.83 33.99 -1.32
N GLU A 173 -22.82 33.23 -1.77
CA GLU A 173 -22.42 31.89 -1.30
C GLU A 173 -21.21 31.91 -0.35
N GLU A 174 -21.09 32.93 0.50
CA GLU A 174 -19.99 33.05 1.47
C GLU A 174 -20.51 33.34 2.88
N VAL A 175 -20.03 32.58 3.88
CA VAL A 175 -20.27 32.88 5.30
C VAL A 175 -19.00 33.48 5.89
N ALA A 176 -19.09 34.73 6.38
CA ALA A 176 -17.99 35.42 7.04
C ALA A 176 -18.26 35.58 8.54
N PHE A 177 -17.27 35.25 9.36
CA PHE A 177 -17.25 35.54 10.80
C PHE A 177 -16.37 36.76 11.05
N CYS A 178 -16.84 37.76 11.80
CA CYS A 178 -15.94 38.79 12.36
C CYS A 178 -16.05 38.81 13.88
N LEU A 179 -14.92 38.56 14.55
CA LEU A 179 -14.76 38.65 15.99
C LEU A 179 -14.20 40.03 16.35
N LYS A 180 -14.89 40.77 17.22
CA LYS A 180 -14.46 42.09 17.68
C LYS A 180 -13.91 41.99 19.10
N VAL A 181 -12.59 42.19 19.26
CA VAL A 181 -11.92 42.14 20.57
C VAL A 181 -11.64 43.56 21.05
N ARG A 182 -11.97 43.88 22.33
CA ARG A 182 -11.59 45.15 22.97
C ARG A 182 -10.49 44.94 24.03
N PRO A 183 -9.61 45.92 24.29
CA PRO A 183 -9.47 47.23 23.62
C PRO A 183 -8.16 47.35 22.80
N ALA A 184 -8.23 48.11 21.70
CA ALA A 184 -7.10 48.64 20.92
C ALA A 184 -6.31 47.65 20.03
N ARG A 185 -6.96 47.08 19.00
CA ARG A 185 -6.55 47.03 17.58
C ARG A 185 -7.47 46.03 16.87
N SER A 186 -8.09 46.49 15.78
CA SER A 186 -9.06 45.69 15.00
C SER A 186 -8.33 44.62 14.20
N CYS A 187 -8.07 43.45 14.79
CA CYS A 187 -7.78 42.24 14.03
C CYS A 187 -9.13 41.56 13.72
N CYS A 188 -9.60 41.63 12.48
CA CYS A 188 -10.72 40.81 12.02
C CYS A 188 -10.10 39.54 11.42
N LEU A 189 -10.34 38.39 12.04
CA LEU A 189 -10.00 37.09 11.48
C LEU A 189 -11.17 36.68 10.56
N ILE A 190 -10.96 36.70 9.25
CA ILE A 190 -11.94 36.25 8.27
C ILE A 190 -11.65 34.78 7.96
N ILE A 191 -12.53 33.89 8.42
CA ILE A 191 -12.52 32.48 8.02
C ILE A 191 -13.57 32.36 6.91
N ALA A 192 -13.13 32.33 5.66
CA ALA A 192 -14.00 32.01 4.53
C ALA A 192 -14.11 30.48 4.45
N ILE A 193 -15.28 29.95 4.80
CA ILE A 193 -15.63 28.56 4.47
C ILE A 193 -16.41 28.66 3.17
N ALA A 194 -15.74 28.36 2.05
CA ALA A 194 -16.42 28.22 0.77
C ALA A 194 -17.27 26.94 0.85
N ASP A 195 -18.58 27.10 0.94
CA ASP A 195 -19.52 26.01 0.64
C ASP A 195 -19.63 25.97 -0.89
N SER A 196 -18.64 25.37 -1.55
CA SER A 196 -18.69 25.17 -2.99
C SER A 196 -19.68 24.04 -3.30
N THR A 197 -20.97 24.32 -3.20
CA THR A 197 -22.05 23.41 -3.59
C THR A 197 -22.16 23.19 -5.09
N ASP A 198 -21.42 23.94 -5.92
CA ASP A 198 -21.20 23.59 -7.32
C ASP A 198 -20.04 22.57 -7.44
N MET A 199 -20.28 21.36 -6.94
CA MET A 199 -19.35 20.24 -7.06
C MET A 199 -19.41 19.60 -8.45
N ILE A 200 -18.25 19.31 -9.06
CA ILE A 200 -18.13 18.30 -10.12
C ILE A 200 -18.57 16.91 -9.58
N ALA A 201 -18.52 16.69 -8.26
CA ALA A 201 -18.98 15.46 -7.61
C ALA A 201 -20.44 15.10 -7.93
N ASP A 202 -21.34 16.07 -8.11
CA ASP A 202 -22.76 15.83 -8.44
C ASP A 202 -23.16 16.28 -9.86
N ALA A 203 -22.31 17.03 -10.57
CA ALA A 203 -22.59 17.42 -11.94
C ALA A 203 -22.48 16.24 -12.92
N PRO A 204 -23.38 16.13 -13.93
CA PRO A 204 -23.27 15.10 -14.96
C PRO A 204 -21.93 15.21 -15.71
N LEU A 205 -21.27 14.06 -15.90
CA LEU A 205 -19.99 13.95 -16.56
C LEU A 205 -20.17 13.91 -18.08
N ARG A 206 -19.47 14.82 -18.74
CA ARG A 206 -19.29 14.88 -20.19
C ARG A 206 -17.83 14.61 -20.48
N ILE A 207 -17.56 13.42 -21.00
CA ILE A 207 -16.21 12.89 -21.12
C ILE A 207 -15.71 13.06 -22.56
N LEU A 208 -14.48 13.52 -22.74
CA LEU A 208 -13.73 13.39 -24.00
C LEU A 208 -12.70 12.28 -23.87
N LEU A 209 -12.93 11.16 -24.55
CA LEU A 209 -12.03 10.03 -24.65
C LEU A 209 -11.18 10.15 -25.92
N VAL A 210 -9.87 10.29 -25.78
CA VAL A 210 -8.95 10.48 -26.92
C VAL A 210 -8.33 9.15 -27.31
N GLY A 211 -8.51 8.73 -28.56
CA GLY A 211 -8.02 7.48 -29.14
C GLY A 211 -9.03 6.78 -30.04
N ASN A 212 -8.68 5.59 -30.52
CA ASN A 212 -9.44 4.85 -31.53
C ASN A 212 -9.22 3.32 -31.50
N GLY A 213 -8.55 2.79 -30.49
CA GLY A 213 -8.25 1.37 -30.32
C GLY A 213 -9.32 0.61 -29.54
N GLY A 214 -9.02 -0.67 -29.26
CA GLY A 214 -9.90 -1.54 -28.48
C GLY A 214 -9.92 -1.14 -27.00
N ARG A 215 -8.82 -0.61 -26.49
CA ARG A 215 -8.73 0.00 -25.17
C ARG A 215 -9.71 1.15 -24.99
N GLU A 216 -9.76 2.09 -25.94
CA GLU A 216 -10.73 3.20 -25.87
C GLU A 216 -12.17 2.69 -26.02
N HIS A 217 -12.41 1.64 -26.78
CA HIS A 217 -13.72 1.00 -26.77
C HIS A 217 -14.07 0.44 -25.38
N ALA A 218 -13.18 -0.31 -24.73
CA ALA A 218 -13.42 -0.86 -23.40
C ALA A 218 -13.64 0.24 -22.33
N LEU A 219 -12.88 1.33 -22.40
CA LEU A 219 -13.10 2.50 -21.55
C LEU A 219 -14.47 3.12 -21.79
N ALA A 220 -14.85 3.38 -23.05
CA ALA A 220 -16.16 3.92 -23.38
C ALA A 220 -17.29 2.99 -22.90
N TRP A 221 -17.14 1.68 -23.10
CA TRP A 221 -18.09 0.65 -22.67
C TRP A 221 -18.30 0.65 -21.16
N LYS A 222 -17.23 0.72 -20.36
CA LYS A 222 -17.34 0.72 -18.89
C LYS A 222 -17.84 2.07 -18.36
N LEU A 223 -17.37 3.19 -18.93
CA LEU A 223 -17.81 4.54 -18.54
C LEU A 223 -19.29 4.77 -18.83
N ALA A 224 -19.82 4.22 -19.93
CA ALA A 224 -21.23 4.39 -20.30
C ALA A 224 -22.21 3.78 -19.27
N GLN A 225 -21.74 2.81 -18.46
CA GLN A 225 -22.51 2.15 -17.41
C GLN A 225 -22.72 3.05 -16.19
N SER A 226 -21.87 4.07 -15.98
CA SER A 226 -22.02 5.03 -14.88
C SER A 226 -23.27 5.90 -15.07
N GLU A 227 -24.06 6.06 -14.03
CA GLU A 227 -25.19 6.99 -14.01
C GLU A 227 -24.73 8.46 -14.02
N ARG A 228 -23.51 8.74 -13.54
CA ARG A 228 -22.92 10.09 -13.56
C ARG A 228 -22.58 10.53 -14.98
N VAL A 229 -22.35 9.60 -15.91
CA VAL A 229 -21.96 9.92 -17.29
C VAL A 229 -23.19 10.27 -18.12
N GLU A 230 -23.23 11.50 -18.63
CA GLU A 230 -24.25 11.99 -19.56
C GLU A 230 -23.86 11.70 -21.02
N LYS A 231 -22.60 11.98 -21.38
CA LYS A 231 -22.13 11.90 -22.77
C LYS A 231 -20.64 11.57 -22.83
N ILE A 232 -20.25 10.75 -23.81
CA ILE A 232 -18.87 10.41 -24.11
C ILE A 232 -18.57 10.81 -25.56
N LEU A 233 -17.66 11.74 -25.76
CA LEU A 233 -17.12 12.09 -27.06
C LEU A 233 -15.84 11.29 -27.28
N VAL A 234 -15.73 10.58 -28.41
CA VAL A 234 -14.52 9.81 -28.71
C VAL A 234 -13.79 10.43 -29.90
N ALA A 235 -12.52 10.75 -29.77
CA ALA A 235 -11.74 11.46 -30.79
C ALA A 235 -10.45 10.69 -31.17
N PRO A 236 -10.32 10.11 -32.39
CA PRO A 236 -11.33 10.06 -33.44
C PRO A 236 -12.40 8.97 -33.25
N GLY A 237 -12.17 8.02 -32.33
CA GLY A 237 -13.00 6.82 -32.18
C GLY A 237 -12.92 5.86 -33.36
N ASN A 238 -13.73 4.80 -33.32
CA ASN A 238 -13.78 3.76 -34.34
C ASN A 238 -15.22 3.31 -34.63
N GLY A 239 -15.40 2.36 -35.56
CA GLY A 239 -16.72 1.86 -35.97
C GLY A 239 -17.50 1.22 -34.82
N GLY A 240 -16.82 0.69 -33.80
CA GLY A 240 -17.46 0.16 -32.61
C GLY A 240 -17.93 1.25 -31.65
N THR A 241 -17.09 2.23 -31.33
CA THR A 241 -17.50 3.34 -30.43
C THR A 241 -18.61 4.20 -31.03
N ALA A 242 -18.79 4.19 -32.35
CA ALA A 242 -19.90 4.85 -33.04
C ALA A 242 -21.24 4.10 -32.93
N ARG A 243 -21.24 2.79 -32.66
CA ARG A 243 -22.41 1.91 -32.83
C ARG A 243 -22.80 1.07 -31.63
N ALA A 244 -21.81 0.61 -30.86
CA ALA A 244 -21.97 -0.47 -29.89
C ALA A 244 -22.06 0.03 -28.45
N VAL A 245 -21.77 1.30 -28.19
CA VAL A 245 -21.70 1.86 -26.85
C VAL A 245 -22.79 2.94 -26.67
N PRO A 246 -23.61 2.88 -25.62
CA PRO A 246 -24.54 3.96 -25.30
C PRO A 246 -23.80 5.25 -24.92
N LYS A 247 -24.48 6.39 -25.04
CA LYS A 247 -23.95 7.72 -24.65
C LYS A 247 -22.72 8.19 -25.44
N THR A 248 -22.21 7.44 -26.42
CA THR A 248 -21.01 7.78 -27.18
C THR A 248 -21.32 8.50 -28.50
N SER A 249 -20.39 9.36 -28.93
CA SER A 249 -20.35 9.86 -30.31
C SER A 249 -18.93 10.19 -30.74
N ASN A 250 -18.55 9.79 -31.95
CA ASN A 250 -17.20 10.04 -32.47
C ASN A 250 -17.05 11.49 -32.98
N ARG A 251 -15.83 12.02 -32.96
CA ARG A 251 -15.45 13.33 -33.52
C ARG A 251 -14.18 13.18 -34.33
N LYS A 252 -14.17 13.60 -35.60
CA LYS A 252 -13.03 13.46 -36.50
C LYS A 252 -11.94 14.50 -36.20
N ILE A 253 -11.27 14.36 -35.06
CA ILE A 253 -10.14 15.19 -34.62
C ILE A 253 -8.95 14.27 -34.36
N SER A 254 -7.75 14.69 -34.77
CA SER A 254 -6.52 13.93 -34.51
C SER A 254 -6.23 13.86 -33.02
N VAL A 255 -5.63 12.77 -32.54
CA VAL A 255 -5.22 12.62 -31.13
C VAL A 255 -4.14 13.63 -30.73
N THR A 256 -3.42 14.20 -31.70
CA THR A 256 -2.36 15.22 -31.51
C THR A 256 -2.83 16.64 -31.82
N ASP A 257 -4.08 16.85 -32.25
CA ASP A 257 -4.63 18.19 -32.49
C ASP A 257 -5.18 18.79 -31.19
N PHE A 258 -4.28 19.17 -30.28
CA PHE A 258 -4.66 19.65 -28.94
C PHE A 258 -5.53 20.89 -28.98
N ASP A 259 -5.26 21.84 -29.88
CA ASP A 259 -6.09 23.04 -30.04
C ASP A 259 -7.51 22.67 -30.49
N GLY A 260 -7.64 21.76 -31.46
CA GLY A 260 -8.93 21.24 -31.90
C GLY A 260 -9.68 20.49 -30.80
N LEU A 261 -8.97 19.66 -30.01
CA LEU A 261 -9.54 18.90 -28.89
C LEU A 261 -10.02 19.82 -27.75
N VAL A 262 -9.23 20.83 -27.37
CA VAL A 262 -9.61 21.83 -26.35
C VAL A 262 -10.81 22.64 -26.82
N LYS A 263 -10.80 23.10 -28.07
CA LYS A 263 -11.94 23.84 -28.64
C LYS A 263 -13.22 23.01 -28.60
N LEU A 264 -13.16 21.76 -29.07
CA LEU A 264 -14.29 20.83 -29.02
C LEU A 264 -14.80 20.64 -27.58
N ALA A 265 -13.88 20.44 -26.63
CA ALA A 265 -14.22 20.19 -25.24
C ALA A 265 -14.97 21.39 -24.61
N VAL A 266 -14.52 22.61 -24.88
CA VAL A 266 -15.18 23.83 -24.42
C VAL A 266 -16.56 23.98 -25.06
N GLU A 267 -16.68 23.77 -26.38
CA GLU A 267 -17.96 23.87 -27.11
C GLU A 267 -18.99 22.83 -26.64
N GLU A 268 -18.55 21.62 -26.34
CA GLU A 268 -19.41 20.51 -25.90
C GLU A 268 -19.58 20.42 -24.37
N LYS A 269 -18.98 21.36 -23.62
CA LYS A 269 -19.00 21.42 -22.14
C LYS A 269 -18.46 20.14 -21.49
N VAL A 270 -17.37 19.61 -22.04
CA VAL A 270 -16.63 18.49 -21.46
C VAL A 270 -16.01 18.94 -20.14
N ASN A 271 -16.15 18.11 -19.11
CA ASN A 271 -15.58 18.36 -17.78
C ASN A 271 -14.53 17.30 -17.37
N LEU A 272 -14.35 16.24 -18.18
CA LEU A 272 -13.33 15.22 -17.97
C LEU A 272 -12.73 14.75 -19.29
N VAL A 273 -11.41 14.67 -19.39
CA VAL A 273 -10.67 14.13 -20.54
C VAL A 273 -9.91 12.88 -20.13
N ILE A 274 -9.94 11.86 -20.97
CA ILE A 274 -9.20 10.61 -20.76
C ILE A 274 -8.40 10.32 -22.03
N PRO A 275 -7.10 10.61 -22.06
CA PRO A 275 -6.23 10.16 -23.15
C PRO A 275 -5.95 8.65 -23.03
N GLY A 276 -6.29 7.91 -24.09
CA GLY A 276 -6.00 6.49 -24.19
C GLY A 276 -4.56 6.17 -24.62
N PRO A 277 -4.07 6.70 -25.77
CA PRO A 277 -2.73 6.41 -26.26
C PRO A 277 -1.64 7.24 -25.60
N GLU A 278 -0.43 6.70 -25.66
CA GLU A 278 0.78 7.25 -25.07
C GLU A 278 1.25 8.55 -25.72
N VAL A 279 1.10 8.69 -27.04
CA VAL A 279 1.56 9.85 -27.81
C VAL A 279 1.01 11.19 -27.27
N PRO A 280 -0.32 11.39 -27.14
CA PRO A 280 -0.84 12.65 -26.60
C PRO A 280 -0.40 12.92 -25.17
N ILE A 281 -0.20 11.88 -24.36
CA ILE A 281 0.25 12.00 -22.97
C ILE A 281 1.69 12.51 -22.93
N VAL A 282 2.59 11.86 -23.67
CA VAL A 282 4.01 12.25 -23.75
C VAL A 282 4.21 13.63 -24.40
N GLU A 283 3.32 14.02 -25.31
CA GLU A 283 3.34 15.35 -25.93
C GLU A 283 2.74 16.45 -25.03
N GLY A 284 2.05 16.10 -23.94
CA GLY A 284 1.58 17.03 -22.90
C GLY A 284 0.12 17.46 -23.03
N ILE A 285 -0.78 16.56 -23.42
CA ILE A 285 -2.23 16.85 -23.51
C ILE A 285 -2.83 17.34 -22.19
N GLU A 286 -2.37 16.83 -21.05
CA GLU A 286 -2.84 17.24 -19.71
C GLU A 286 -2.70 18.75 -19.50
N GLU A 287 -1.55 19.33 -19.88
CA GLU A 287 -1.27 20.75 -19.68
C GLU A 287 -2.25 21.64 -20.46
N HIS A 288 -2.68 21.20 -21.64
CA HIS A 288 -3.60 21.94 -22.51
C HIS A 288 -5.00 22.02 -21.88
N PHE A 289 -5.48 20.92 -21.28
CA PHE A 289 -6.78 20.89 -20.60
C PHE A 289 -6.75 21.56 -19.22
N ARG A 290 -5.64 21.43 -18.49
CA ARG A 290 -5.44 22.13 -17.21
C ARG A 290 -5.53 23.64 -17.37
N LYS A 291 -4.98 24.21 -18.46
CA LYS A 291 -5.05 25.65 -18.76
C LYS A 291 -6.48 26.19 -18.91
N VAL A 292 -7.41 25.37 -19.38
CA VAL A 292 -8.84 25.72 -19.54
C VAL A 292 -9.72 25.21 -18.39
N GLY A 293 -9.13 24.60 -17.36
CA GLY A 293 -9.84 24.16 -16.16
C GLY A 293 -10.67 22.88 -16.33
N ILE A 294 -10.31 22.01 -17.29
CA ILE A 294 -10.97 20.72 -17.50
C ILE A 294 -10.10 19.61 -16.89
N LEU A 295 -10.71 18.69 -16.13
CA LEU A 295 -9.99 17.56 -15.54
C LEU A 295 -9.42 16.65 -16.62
N CYS A 296 -8.19 16.15 -16.43
CA CYS A 296 -7.54 15.24 -17.36
C CYS A 296 -6.97 14.04 -16.60
N PHE A 297 -7.48 12.84 -16.89
CA PHE A 297 -6.97 11.58 -16.34
C PHE A 297 -5.77 11.10 -17.15
N GLY A 298 -4.63 11.69 -16.88
CA GLY A 298 -3.36 11.34 -17.48
C GLY A 298 -2.25 12.16 -16.85
N PRO A 299 -1.02 11.65 -16.81
CA PRO A 299 0.06 12.33 -16.14
C PRO A 299 0.48 13.59 -16.88
N THR A 300 1.18 14.48 -16.18
CA THR A 300 1.88 15.60 -16.79
C THR A 300 2.93 15.10 -17.78
N LYS A 301 3.38 15.97 -18.69
CA LYS A 301 4.46 15.67 -19.64
C LYS A 301 5.73 15.17 -18.95
N GLU A 302 6.04 15.75 -17.79
CA GLU A 302 7.18 15.41 -16.96
C GLU A 302 7.07 14.00 -16.40
N ALA A 303 5.91 13.65 -15.82
CA ALA A 303 5.64 12.31 -15.31
C ALA A 303 5.55 11.26 -16.45
N ALA A 304 5.06 11.66 -17.63
CA ALA A 304 4.97 10.81 -18.81
C ALA A 304 6.34 10.35 -19.36
N ARG A 305 7.44 10.99 -18.94
CA ARG A 305 8.80 10.55 -19.28
C ARG A 305 9.11 9.12 -18.83
N MET A 306 8.38 8.60 -17.84
CA MET A 306 8.50 7.22 -17.39
C MET A 306 8.25 6.19 -18.51
N GLU A 307 7.36 6.50 -19.47
CA GLU A 307 7.20 5.71 -20.70
C GLU A 307 7.97 6.34 -21.87
N GLY A 308 8.00 7.66 -21.97
CA GLY A 308 8.61 8.38 -23.09
C GLY A 308 10.13 8.22 -23.22
N SER A 309 10.83 7.85 -22.14
CA SER A 309 12.28 7.63 -22.11
C SER A 309 12.62 6.45 -21.19
N LYS A 310 13.04 5.33 -21.78
CA LYS A 310 13.47 4.15 -21.01
C LYS A 310 14.72 4.40 -20.18
N THR A 311 15.61 5.26 -20.68
CA THR A 311 16.85 5.63 -19.99
C THR A 311 16.52 6.41 -18.71
N PHE A 312 15.59 7.36 -18.80
CA PHE A 312 15.06 8.08 -17.65
C PHE A 312 14.40 7.16 -16.62
N SER A 313 13.52 6.24 -17.05
CA SER A 313 12.81 5.37 -16.10
C SER A 313 13.74 4.38 -15.40
N LYS A 314 14.79 3.90 -16.08
CA LYS A 314 15.84 3.08 -15.48
C LYS A 314 16.66 3.84 -14.44
N ASP A 315 17.09 5.06 -14.76
CA ASP A 315 17.80 5.93 -13.80
C ASP A 315 16.92 6.30 -12.61
N PHE A 316 15.63 6.53 -12.83
CA PHE A 316 14.66 6.74 -11.75
C PHE A 316 14.55 5.51 -10.83
N MET A 317 14.40 4.31 -11.41
CA MET A 317 14.31 3.07 -10.63
C MET A 317 15.57 2.84 -9.78
N GLN A 318 16.76 3.06 -10.35
CA GLN A 318 18.01 2.97 -9.62
C GLN A 318 18.09 3.97 -8.46
N ARG A 319 17.73 5.25 -8.69
CA ARG A 319 17.76 6.30 -7.66
C ARG A 319 16.78 6.04 -6.50
N HIS A 320 15.74 5.25 -6.73
CA HIS A 320 14.70 4.96 -5.74
C HIS A 320 14.69 3.51 -5.26
N ASN A 321 15.75 2.74 -5.55
CA ASN A 321 15.90 1.33 -5.16
C ASN A 321 14.71 0.45 -5.60
N ILE A 322 14.14 0.72 -6.77
CA ILE A 322 13.06 -0.07 -7.36
C ILE A 322 13.68 -1.24 -8.13
N PRO A 323 13.32 -2.51 -7.82
CA PRO A 323 13.89 -3.68 -8.49
C PRO A 323 13.67 -3.66 -9.99
N THR A 324 14.75 -3.74 -10.77
CA THR A 324 14.72 -3.81 -12.23
C THR A 324 15.94 -4.58 -12.75
N ALA A 325 15.95 -4.90 -14.04
CA ALA A 325 17.11 -5.50 -14.70
C ALA A 325 18.34 -4.59 -14.58
N ASP A 326 19.49 -5.16 -14.21
CA ASP A 326 20.79 -4.48 -14.30
C ASP A 326 20.95 -3.85 -15.69
N TYR A 327 21.36 -2.59 -15.74
CA TYR A 327 21.37 -1.84 -17.00
C TYR A 327 22.49 -0.81 -17.07
N LYS A 328 22.74 -0.33 -18.30
CA LYS A 328 23.51 0.88 -18.55
C LYS A 328 22.98 1.63 -19.78
N ASN A 329 22.96 2.96 -19.69
CA ASN A 329 22.51 3.86 -20.75
C ASN A 329 23.71 4.32 -21.61
N PHE A 330 23.51 4.45 -22.92
CA PHE A 330 24.54 4.86 -23.88
C PHE A 330 24.02 5.82 -24.93
N THR A 331 24.82 6.86 -25.20
CA THR A 331 24.67 7.78 -26.34
C THR A 331 25.75 7.57 -27.40
N SER A 332 26.81 6.82 -27.09
CA SER A 332 27.91 6.49 -28.00
C SER A 332 27.82 5.02 -28.45
N TYR A 333 27.82 4.79 -29.76
CA TYR A 333 27.82 3.45 -30.33
C TYR A 333 29.06 2.63 -29.91
N ASP A 334 30.24 3.24 -29.91
CA ASP A 334 31.49 2.54 -29.58
C ASP A 334 31.52 2.11 -28.11
N GLU A 335 31.00 2.95 -27.20
CA GLU A 335 30.89 2.61 -25.78
C GLU A 335 29.84 1.52 -25.53
N ALA A 336 28.70 1.57 -26.23
CA ALA A 336 27.67 0.55 -26.19
C ALA A 336 28.22 -0.82 -26.64
N VAL A 337 28.97 -0.86 -27.75
CA VAL A 337 29.62 -2.07 -28.25
C VAL A 337 30.68 -2.59 -27.27
N ALA A 338 31.48 -1.71 -26.67
CA ALA A 338 32.46 -2.09 -25.67
C ALA A 338 31.78 -2.75 -24.45
N TYR A 339 30.67 -2.19 -23.98
CA TYR A 339 29.88 -2.76 -22.89
C TYR A 339 29.34 -4.15 -23.22
N VAL A 340 28.68 -4.33 -24.38
CA VAL A 340 28.17 -5.64 -24.83
C VAL A 340 29.28 -6.70 -24.87
N LYS A 341 30.48 -6.33 -25.36
CA LYS A 341 31.62 -7.26 -25.40
C LYS A 341 32.06 -7.67 -23.99
N SER A 342 32.08 -6.72 -23.04
CA SER A 342 32.51 -6.95 -21.66
C SER A 342 31.46 -7.53 -20.72
N ALA A 343 30.17 -7.49 -21.09
CA ALA A 343 29.07 -7.93 -20.23
C ALA A 343 29.22 -9.42 -19.83
N PRO A 344 29.01 -9.76 -18.54
CA PRO A 344 29.13 -11.14 -18.04
C PRO A 344 27.88 -12.00 -18.29
N HIS A 345 26.80 -11.40 -18.78
CA HIS A 345 25.49 -12.02 -19.01
C HIS A 345 24.97 -11.70 -20.42
N ASP A 346 23.90 -12.39 -20.83
CA ASP A 346 23.17 -12.05 -22.06
C ASP A 346 22.47 -10.69 -21.93
N VAL A 347 22.26 -10.01 -23.06
CA VAL A 347 21.84 -8.61 -23.08
C VAL A 347 20.60 -8.38 -23.93
N VAL A 348 19.77 -7.45 -23.46
CA VAL A 348 18.63 -6.91 -24.22
C VAL A 348 18.96 -5.47 -24.60
N VAL A 349 18.83 -5.15 -25.89
CA VAL A 349 19.06 -3.79 -26.42
C VAL A 349 17.70 -3.12 -26.62
N LYS A 350 17.51 -1.97 -25.96
CA LYS A 350 16.28 -1.19 -26.08
C LYS A 350 16.56 0.25 -26.53
N ALA A 351 15.84 0.71 -27.56
CA ALA A 351 15.80 2.13 -27.90
C ALA A 351 15.08 2.93 -26.79
N SER A 352 15.59 4.11 -26.44
CA SER A 352 15.06 4.91 -25.32
C SER A 352 13.67 5.48 -25.60
N GLY A 353 13.45 6.03 -26.79
CA GLY A 353 12.20 6.70 -27.14
C GLY A 353 11.02 5.77 -27.49
N LEU A 354 9.88 6.38 -27.82
CA LEU A 354 8.67 5.68 -28.24
C LEU A 354 8.88 4.98 -29.59
N ALA A 355 9.09 3.66 -29.55
CA ALA A 355 9.28 2.82 -30.73
C ALA A 355 8.12 1.85 -30.98
N ALA A 356 6.93 2.14 -30.43
CA ALA A 356 5.70 1.32 -30.54
C ALA A 356 5.94 -0.19 -30.28
N GLY A 357 6.73 -0.51 -29.24
CA GLY A 357 7.10 -1.89 -28.88
C GLY A 357 8.09 -2.59 -29.82
N LYS A 358 8.51 -1.96 -30.93
CA LYS A 358 9.42 -2.54 -31.93
C LYS A 358 10.91 -2.27 -31.65
N GLY A 359 11.19 -1.34 -30.74
CA GLY A 359 12.54 -0.93 -30.38
C GLY A 359 13.24 -1.80 -29.34
N VAL A 360 12.77 -3.02 -29.09
CA VAL A 360 13.34 -3.97 -28.13
C VAL A 360 13.88 -5.18 -28.89
N VAL A 361 15.17 -5.45 -28.74
CA VAL A 361 15.85 -6.60 -29.34
C VAL A 361 16.42 -7.46 -28.22
N VAL A 362 15.87 -8.67 -28.08
CA VAL A 362 16.43 -9.74 -27.24
C VAL A 362 17.44 -10.48 -28.10
N ALA A 363 18.73 -10.25 -27.87
CA ALA A 363 19.80 -10.83 -28.66
C ALA A 363 20.20 -12.20 -28.08
N SER A 364 20.35 -13.19 -28.97
CA SER A 364 20.80 -14.54 -28.60
C SER A 364 22.32 -14.68 -28.60
N SER A 365 23.04 -13.64 -29.03
CA SER A 365 24.50 -13.54 -28.95
C SER A 365 24.97 -12.09 -28.88
N LYS A 366 26.23 -11.89 -28.47
CA LYS A 366 26.87 -10.56 -28.46
C LYS A 366 26.95 -9.94 -29.85
N GLU A 367 27.18 -10.74 -30.89
CA GLU A 367 27.20 -10.28 -32.28
C GLU A 367 25.82 -9.77 -32.72
N GLU A 368 24.74 -10.48 -32.35
CA GLU A 368 23.38 -10.04 -32.65
C GLU A 368 23.05 -8.72 -31.94
N ALA A 369 23.46 -8.57 -30.68
CA ALA A 369 23.32 -7.32 -29.94
C ALA A 369 24.07 -6.16 -30.60
N ILE A 370 25.29 -6.38 -31.11
CA ILE A 370 26.07 -5.36 -31.82
C ILE A 370 25.39 -4.97 -33.14
N VAL A 371 24.83 -5.93 -33.88
CA VAL A 371 24.05 -5.65 -35.11
C VAL A 371 22.80 -4.84 -34.77
N ALA A 372 22.11 -5.15 -33.66
CA ALA A 372 20.98 -4.38 -33.19
C ALA A 372 21.37 -2.93 -32.84
N LEU A 373 22.49 -2.74 -32.14
CA LEU A 373 23.04 -1.42 -31.83
C LEU A 373 23.35 -0.61 -33.10
N SER A 374 23.94 -1.23 -34.12
CA SER A 374 24.24 -0.56 -35.40
C SER A 374 22.95 -0.07 -36.06
N LYS A 375 21.92 -0.93 -36.14
CA LYS A 375 20.63 -0.56 -36.71
C LYS A 375 19.97 0.59 -35.96
N ILE A 376 20.01 0.56 -34.62
CA ILE A 376 19.35 1.56 -33.78
C ILE A 376 20.11 2.90 -33.79
N MET A 377 21.42 2.89 -33.54
CA MET A 377 22.21 4.10 -33.30
C MET A 377 22.87 4.69 -34.55
N VAL A 378 23.25 3.85 -35.53
CA VAL A 378 23.95 4.28 -36.74
C VAL A 378 22.98 4.42 -37.91
N GLU A 379 22.20 3.39 -38.21
CA GLU A 379 21.21 3.41 -39.30
C GLU A 379 19.95 4.19 -38.92
N LYS A 380 19.77 4.52 -37.63
CA LYS A 380 18.67 5.33 -37.08
C LYS A 380 17.28 4.86 -37.55
N ILE A 381 17.05 3.55 -37.52
CA ILE A 381 15.75 2.96 -37.93
C ILE A 381 14.56 3.49 -37.12
N PHE A 382 14.81 4.04 -35.92
CA PHE A 382 13.83 4.68 -35.05
C PHE A 382 14.02 6.19 -34.90
N GLN A 383 14.77 6.83 -35.81
CA GLN A 383 15.04 8.27 -35.79
C GLN A 383 15.58 8.73 -34.41
N ASP A 384 15.03 9.81 -33.85
CA ASP A 384 15.48 10.36 -32.56
C ASP A 384 15.25 9.41 -31.38
N ALA A 385 14.30 8.47 -31.47
CA ALA A 385 14.08 7.47 -30.42
C ALA A 385 15.26 6.49 -30.26
N GLY A 386 16.14 6.38 -31.27
CA GLY A 386 17.35 5.56 -31.26
C GLY A 386 18.64 6.34 -30.95
N SER A 387 18.56 7.63 -30.62
CA SER A 387 19.73 8.45 -30.26
C SER A 387 20.38 8.06 -28.93
N GLU A 388 19.62 7.39 -28.08
CA GLU A 388 20.07 6.79 -26.82
C GLU A 388 19.51 5.37 -26.70
N VAL A 389 20.31 4.47 -26.13
CA VAL A 389 19.93 3.06 -25.92
C VAL A 389 20.16 2.65 -24.47
N VAL A 390 19.29 1.77 -23.98
CA VAL A 390 19.48 1.02 -22.74
C VAL A 390 19.96 -0.37 -23.13
N ILE A 391 21.02 -0.85 -22.47
CA ILE A 391 21.44 -2.25 -22.54
C ILE A 391 21.21 -2.87 -21.16
N GLU A 392 20.38 -3.90 -21.11
CA GLU A 392 19.92 -4.54 -19.86
C GLU A 392 20.38 -5.99 -19.78
N GLU A 393 20.49 -6.54 -18.57
CA GLU A 393 20.52 -7.99 -18.37
C GLU A 393 19.27 -8.65 -18.96
N PHE A 394 19.47 -9.83 -19.53
CA PHE A 394 18.36 -10.68 -19.91
C PHE A 394 17.75 -11.32 -18.65
N LEU A 395 16.49 -10.99 -18.37
CA LEU A 395 15.74 -11.58 -17.26
C LEU A 395 14.99 -12.83 -17.73
N GLU A 396 15.09 -13.89 -16.95
CA GLU A 396 14.31 -15.13 -17.12
C GLU A 396 13.17 -15.19 -16.10
N GLY A 397 11.98 -15.57 -16.56
CA GLY A 397 10.79 -15.65 -15.74
C GLY A 397 9.50 -15.57 -16.55
N ASP A 398 8.37 -15.52 -15.84
CA ASP A 398 7.09 -15.22 -16.45
C ASP A 398 6.82 -13.70 -16.48
N GLU A 399 6.43 -13.19 -17.64
CA GLU A 399 5.96 -11.80 -17.78
C GLU A 399 4.61 -11.61 -17.07
N LEU A 400 4.48 -10.48 -16.37
CA LEU A 400 3.31 -10.08 -15.60
C LEU A 400 3.00 -8.61 -15.87
N SER A 401 1.72 -8.29 -16.06
CA SER A 401 1.25 -6.91 -16.25
C SER A 401 0.35 -6.51 -15.09
N ILE A 402 0.64 -5.36 -14.46
CA ILE A 402 -0.22 -4.76 -13.43
C ILE A 402 -0.64 -3.36 -13.86
N LEU A 403 -1.95 -3.15 -13.95
CA LEU A 403 -2.59 -1.85 -14.10
C LEU A 403 -2.91 -1.30 -12.72
N ALA A 404 -2.54 -0.05 -12.43
CA ALA A 404 -2.83 0.59 -11.14
C ALA A 404 -3.33 2.02 -11.31
N PHE A 405 -4.46 2.34 -10.68
CA PHE A 405 -4.96 3.71 -10.56
C PHE A 405 -4.08 4.49 -9.59
N SER A 406 -3.73 5.72 -9.95
CA SER A 406 -2.97 6.61 -9.09
C SER A 406 -3.51 8.03 -9.15
N ASP A 407 -3.55 8.65 -7.98
CA ASP A 407 -3.88 10.05 -7.80
C ASP A 407 -2.63 10.89 -7.44
N GLY A 408 -1.44 10.32 -7.54
CA GLY A 408 -0.17 10.98 -7.20
C GLY A 408 0.25 10.84 -5.74
N TYR A 409 -0.61 10.28 -4.89
CA TYR A 409 -0.32 9.94 -3.49
C TYR A 409 -0.59 8.45 -3.22
N THR A 410 -1.77 8.01 -3.62
CA THR A 410 -2.32 6.67 -3.46
C THR A 410 -2.19 5.91 -4.76
N ILE A 411 -1.80 4.63 -4.68
CA ILE A 411 -1.84 3.70 -5.81
C ILE A 411 -2.63 2.45 -5.47
N VAL A 412 -3.60 2.14 -6.34
CA VAL A 412 -4.49 0.98 -6.21
C VAL A 412 -4.28 0.05 -7.40
N PRO A 413 -3.55 -1.07 -7.23
CA PRO A 413 -3.39 -2.06 -8.30
C PRO A 413 -4.69 -2.81 -8.55
N LEU A 414 -4.94 -3.11 -9.82
CA LEU A 414 -5.97 -4.04 -10.28
C LEU A 414 -5.41 -5.47 -10.34
N VAL A 415 -6.27 -6.43 -10.70
CA VAL A 415 -5.84 -7.83 -10.82
C VAL A 415 -4.69 -8.01 -11.81
N PRO A 416 -3.73 -8.88 -11.49
CA PRO A 416 -2.61 -9.17 -12.37
C PRO A 416 -3.07 -9.86 -13.65
N ALA A 417 -2.48 -9.47 -14.77
CA ALA A 417 -2.82 -10.01 -16.09
C ALA A 417 -1.56 -10.50 -16.81
N GLN A 418 -1.74 -11.43 -17.76
CA GLN A 418 -0.67 -11.84 -18.67
C GLN A 418 -1.10 -11.66 -20.11
N ASP A 419 -0.30 -10.88 -20.85
CA ASP A 419 -0.50 -10.63 -22.26
C ASP A 419 0.35 -11.58 -23.12
N HIS A 420 -0.05 -11.71 -24.39
CA HIS A 420 0.61 -12.57 -25.37
C HIS A 420 1.09 -11.73 -26.55
N LYS A 421 2.35 -11.28 -26.51
CA LYS A 421 2.88 -10.34 -27.51
C LYS A 421 3.17 -10.95 -28.88
N ARG A 422 3.49 -12.23 -28.97
CA ARG A 422 3.93 -12.89 -30.23
C ARG A 422 2.74 -13.22 -31.14
N ILE A 423 2.92 -13.09 -32.46
CA ILE A 423 1.85 -13.22 -33.48
C ILE A 423 1.32 -14.67 -33.66
N PHE A 424 2.18 -15.68 -33.48
CA PHE A 424 1.83 -17.09 -33.71
C PHE A 424 1.82 -17.89 -32.41
N ASP A 425 1.10 -19.00 -32.43
CA ASP A 425 1.02 -19.97 -31.34
C ASP A 425 2.41 -20.50 -30.93
N GLY A 426 2.55 -20.87 -29.66
CA GLY A 426 3.81 -21.25 -29.05
C GLY A 426 4.79 -20.08 -28.89
N ASP A 427 4.25 -18.85 -28.80
CA ASP A 427 5.02 -17.61 -28.66
C ASP A 427 6.05 -17.39 -29.78
N LYS A 428 5.65 -17.68 -31.03
CA LYS A 428 6.50 -17.59 -32.22
C LYS A 428 6.23 -16.34 -33.06
N GLY A 429 7.19 -16.00 -33.92
CA GLY A 429 7.10 -14.88 -34.86
C GLY A 429 7.41 -13.52 -34.22
N PRO A 430 7.25 -12.40 -34.95
CA PRO A 430 7.52 -11.05 -34.43
C PRO A 430 6.64 -10.67 -33.24
N ASN A 431 7.14 -9.75 -32.40
CA ASN A 431 6.34 -9.07 -31.38
C ASN A 431 5.25 -8.20 -32.04
N THR A 432 4.11 -8.13 -31.36
CA THR A 432 2.94 -7.34 -31.74
C THR A 432 2.58 -6.41 -30.59
N GLY A 433 1.48 -5.66 -30.73
CA GLY A 433 0.91 -4.92 -29.60
C GLY A 433 0.18 -5.80 -28.57
N GLY A 434 0.06 -7.11 -28.82
CA GLY A 434 -0.68 -8.07 -27.97
C GLY A 434 -1.77 -8.79 -28.76
N MET A 435 -1.72 -10.13 -28.76
CA MET A 435 -2.65 -11.05 -29.43
C MET A 435 -3.75 -11.59 -28.52
N GLY A 436 -3.63 -11.36 -27.21
CA GLY A 436 -4.60 -11.78 -26.21
C GLY A 436 -4.07 -11.56 -24.81
N CYS A 437 -4.96 -11.62 -23.82
CA CYS A 437 -4.65 -11.40 -22.43
C CYS A 437 -5.67 -12.10 -21.53
N TYR A 438 -5.24 -12.63 -20.39
CA TYR A 438 -6.14 -13.18 -19.37
C TYR A 438 -5.83 -12.62 -17.97
N ALA A 439 -6.84 -12.60 -17.11
CA ALA A 439 -6.76 -12.17 -15.71
C ALA A 439 -7.85 -12.83 -14.86
N PRO A 440 -7.66 -12.97 -13.53
CA PRO A 440 -6.36 -12.90 -12.85
C PRO A 440 -5.44 -14.05 -13.28
N THR A 441 -4.13 -13.83 -13.28
CA THR A 441 -3.15 -14.92 -13.45
C THR A 441 -2.79 -15.56 -12.11
N LYS A 442 -2.40 -16.84 -12.16
CA LYS A 442 -1.96 -17.63 -11.00
C LYS A 442 -0.51 -17.35 -10.56
N ILE A 443 0.32 -16.74 -11.41
CA ILE A 443 1.75 -16.50 -11.11
C ILE A 443 1.99 -15.40 -10.06
N ALA A 444 0.95 -14.63 -9.71
CA ALA A 444 1.02 -13.53 -8.77
C ALA A 444 -0.09 -13.67 -7.69
N PRO A 445 0.11 -14.55 -6.69
CA PRO A 445 -0.80 -14.62 -5.54
C PRO A 445 -0.77 -13.29 -4.76
N GLN A 446 -1.72 -13.10 -3.83
CA GLN A 446 -1.89 -11.82 -3.11
C GLN A 446 -0.60 -11.34 -2.43
N ALA A 447 0.20 -12.23 -1.85
CA ALA A 447 1.48 -11.86 -1.23
C ALA A 447 2.48 -11.26 -2.24
N VAL A 448 2.49 -11.75 -3.49
CA VAL A 448 3.30 -11.19 -4.57
C VAL A 448 2.75 -9.84 -5.01
N ILE A 449 1.44 -9.68 -5.09
CA ILE A 449 0.80 -8.39 -5.38
C ILE A 449 1.17 -7.36 -4.30
N ASP A 450 1.16 -7.76 -3.03
CA ASP A 450 1.55 -6.91 -1.90
C ASP A 450 3.04 -6.56 -1.93
N ASP A 451 3.92 -7.51 -2.28
CA ASP A 451 5.36 -7.23 -2.52
C ASP A 451 5.55 -6.22 -3.67
N ILE A 452 4.87 -6.42 -4.80
CA ILE A 452 4.91 -5.49 -5.93
C ILE A 452 4.40 -4.11 -5.50
N LYS A 453 3.32 -4.04 -4.72
CA LYS A 453 2.80 -2.78 -4.22
C LYS A 453 3.81 -2.06 -3.34
N THR A 454 4.43 -2.76 -2.40
CA THR A 454 5.32 -2.19 -1.38
C THR A 454 6.72 -1.86 -1.89
N ARG A 455 7.28 -2.67 -2.78
CA ARG A 455 8.66 -2.48 -3.29
C ARG A 455 8.74 -1.81 -4.64
N ILE A 456 7.66 -1.80 -5.43
CA ILE A 456 7.65 -1.27 -6.80
C ILE A 456 6.64 -0.13 -6.93
N LEU A 457 5.34 -0.38 -6.80
CA LEU A 457 4.31 0.60 -7.16
C LEU A 457 4.31 1.83 -6.24
N GLN A 458 4.20 1.65 -4.92
CA GLN A 458 4.17 2.76 -3.97
C GLN A 458 5.50 3.55 -3.96
N PRO A 459 6.68 2.90 -3.98
CA PRO A 459 7.96 3.62 -4.13
C PRO A 459 8.07 4.41 -5.43
N THR A 460 7.46 3.93 -6.53
CA THR A 460 7.38 4.67 -7.79
C THR A 460 6.60 5.98 -7.60
N ILE A 461 5.39 5.92 -7.06
CA ILE A 461 4.55 7.11 -6.85
C ILE A 461 5.20 8.08 -5.86
N ASP A 462 5.77 7.56 -4.76
CA ASP A 462 6.48 8.39 -3.79
C ASP A 462 7.74 9.03 -4.36
N GLY A 463 8.51 8.31 -5.19
CA GLY A 463 9.68 8.83 -5.88
C GLY A 463 9.32 9.94 -6.85
N MET A 464 8.30 9.71 -7.69
CA MET A 464 7.81 10.70 -8.66
C MET A 464 7.32 11.97 -7.96
N ARG A 465 6.57 11.83 -6.86
CA ARG A 465 6.16 12.96 -6.02
C ARG A 465 7.34 13.71 -5.41
N ARG A 466 8.35 13.00 -4.90
CA ARG A 466 9.59 13.59 -4.34
C ARG A 466 10.40 14.37 -5.38
N GLU A 467 10.40 13.92 -6.63
CA GLU A 467 11.06 14.61 -7.74
C GLU A 467 10.17 15.71 -8.39
N GLY A 468 9.00 16.02 -7.81
CA GLY A 468 8.12 17.11 -8.28
C GLY A 468 7.29 16.78 -9.51
N MET A 469 7.09 15.49 -9.81
CA MET A 469 6.33 14.98 -10.96
C MET A 469 5.22 14.01 -10.50
N PRO A 470 4.25 14.44 -9.65
CA PRO A 470 3.21 13.54 -9.15
C PRO A 470 2.44 12.87 -10.30
N PHE A 471 2.26 11.55 -10.21
CA PHE A 471 1.65 10.76 -11.27
C PHE A 471 0.15 10.57 -11.03
N VAL A 472 -0.67 11.24 -11.84
CA VAL A 472 -2.13 11.06 -11.89
C VAL A 472 -2.47 10.26 -13.15
N GLY A 473 -3.21 9.17 -13.01
CA GLY A 473 -3.64 8.37 -14.17
C GLY A 473 -3.55 6.87 -13.92
N MET A 474 -3.34 6.13 -15.00
CA MET A 474 -3.18 4.67 -14.99
C MET A 474 -1.70 4.32 -15.15
N LEU A 475 -1.07 3.80 -14.10
CA LEU A 475 0.29 3.25 -14.19
C LEU A 475 0.19 1.79 -14.59
N PHE A 476 0.67 1.47 -15.78
CA PHE A 476 0.93 0.11 -16.20
C PHE A 476 2.37 -0.23 -15.86
N THR A 477 2.56 -1.32 -15.12
CA THR A 477 3.90 -1.85 -14.81
C THR A 477 4.05 -3.22 -15.43
N GLY A 478 4.96 -3.33 -16.40
CA GLY A 478 5.41 -4.61 -16.95
C GLY A 478 6.50 -5.19 -16.06
N LEU A 479 6.33 -6.44 -15.63
CA LEU A 479 7.16 -7.11 -14.64
C LEU A 479 7.65 -8.45 -15.19
N MET A 480 8.82 -8.87 -14.73
CA MET A 480 9.30 -10.23 -14.88
C MET A 480 9.30 -10.90 -13.50
N MET A 481 8.65 -12.06 -13.41
CA MET A 481 8.67 -12.91 -12.21
C MET A 481 9.94 -13.77 -12.24
N THR A 482 11.01 -13.26 -11.65
CA THR A 482 12.31 -13.95 -11.59
C THR A 482 12.43 -14.81 -10.34
N LYS A 483 13.48 -15.63 -10.26
CA LYS A 483 13.80 -16.43 -9.06
C LYS A 483 14.07 -15.56 -7.82
N ASP A 484 14.50 -14.31 -8.01
CA ASP A 484 14.77 -13.34 -6.95
C ASP A 484 13.57 -12.41 -6.65
N GLY A 485 12.40 -12.72 -7.22
CA GLY A 485 11.17 -11.94 -7.08
C GLY A 485 10.85 -11.05 -8.29
N PRO A 486 9.84 -10.17 -8.16
CA PRO A 486 9.38 -9.32 -9.25
C PRO A 486 10.41 -8.22 -9.57
N LYS A 487 10.75 -8.07 -10.85
CA LYS A 487 11.58 -6.98 -11.38
C LYS A 487 10.83 -6.22 -12.47
N VAL A 488 10.90 -4.89 -12.45
CA VAL A 488 10.29 -4.03 -13.47
C VAL A 488 11.02 -4.18 -14.80
N LEU A 489 10.27 -4.48 -15.86
CA LEU A 489 10.73 -4.47 -17.25
C LEU A 489 10.59 -3.09 -17.88
N GLU A 490 9.42 -2.47 -17.68
CA GLU A 490 9.06 -1.16 -18.22
C GLU A 490 7.82 -0.58 -17.54
N TYR A 491 7.68 0.75 -17.62
CA TYR A 491 6.45 1.45 -17.29
C TYR A 491 5.74 1.89 -18.57
N ASN A 492 4.42 1.77 -18.58
CA ASN A 492 3.56 2.53 -19.47
C ASN A 492 2.67 3.44 -18.60
N VAL A 493 2.43 4.66 -19.05
CA VAL A 493 1.76 5.71 -18.27
C VAL A 493 0.29 5.87 -18.62
N ARG A 494 -0.30 4.78 -19.14
CA ARG A 494 -1.67 4.69 -19.63
C ARG A 494 -2.19 3.26 -19.51
N PHE A 495 -3.47 3.09 -19.79
CA PHE A 495 -4.13 1.79 -19.89
C PHE A 495 -3.48 0.86 -20.95
N GLY A 496 -3.35 -0.43 -20.64
CA GLY A 496 -2.82 -1.48 -21.54
C GLY A 496 -3.77 -1.81 -22.71
N ASP A 497 -3.28 -2.43 -23.76
CA ASP A 497 -4.12 -2.94 -24.87
C ASP A 497 -3.46 -4.23 -25.39
N PRO A 498 -3.99 -5.44 -25.11
CA PRO A 498 -5.39 -5.73 -24.76
C PRO A 498 -5.71 -5.88 -23.26
N GLU A 499 -4.83 -5.51 -22.34
CA GLU A 499 -5.03 -5.73 -20.89
C GLU A 499 -6.27 -5.01 -20.37
N THR A 500 -6.58 -3.82 -20.88
CA THR A 500 -7.78 -3.06 -20.49
C THR A 500 -9.06 -3.80 -20.84
N GLN A 501 -9.11 -4.40 -22.03
CA GLN A 501 -10.22 -5.23 -22.49
C GLN A 501 -10.41 -6.48 -21.62
N THR A 502 -9.36 -6.94 -20.94
CA THR A 502 -9.41 -8.09 -20.04
C THR A 502 -9.74 -7.70 -18.60
N VAL A 503 -9.14 -6.63 -18.07
CA VAL A 503 -9.24 -6.28 -16.65
C VAL A 503 -10.51 -5.48 -16.32
N LEU A 504 -10.92 -4.52 -17.16
CA LEU A 504 -12.10 -3.70 -16.86
C LEU A 504 -13.42 -4.49 -16.72
N PRO A 505 -13.66 -5.58 -17.48
CA PRO A 505 -14.82 -6.44 -17.27
C PRO A 505 -14.89 -7.11 -15.88
N LEU A 506 -13.77 -7.20 -15.16
CA LEU A 506 -13.73 -7.73 -13.79
C LEU A 506 -14.00 -6.67 -12.72
N LEU A 507 -14.04 -5.38 -13.05
CA LEU A 507 -14.48 -4.37 -12.09
C LEU A 507 -15.94 -4.67 -11.70
N SER A 508 -16.17 -4.80 -10.39
CA SER A 508 -17.48 -5.11 -9.84
C SER A 508 -18.52 -4.04 -10.18
N GLN A 509 -19.79 -4.42 -10.09
CA GLN A 509 -20.89 -3.48 -10.40
C GLN A 509 -20.98 -2.30 -9.44
N ASP A 510 -20.52 -2.45 -8.19
CA ASP A 510 -20.45 -1.39 -7.18
C ASP A 510 -19.22 -0.46 -7.37
N THR A 511 -18.31 -0.78 -8.30
CA THR A 511 -17.17 0.06 -8.64
C THR A 511 -17.46 0.91 -9.88
N ASP A 512 -17.83 2.19 -9.68
CA ASP A 512 -18.01 3.15 -10.78
C ASP A 512 -16.65 3.68 -11.28
N LEU A 513 -16.25 3.26 -12.49
CA LEU A 513 -15.02 3.72 -13.13
C LEU A 513 -14.97 5.25 -13.31
N ALA A 514 -16.10 5.91 -13.58
CA ALA A 514 -16.13 7.35 -13.72
C ALA A 514 -15.82 8.06 -12.40
N GLN A 515 -16.33 7.52 -11.28
CA GLN A 515 -16.00 8.00 -9.93
C GLN A 515 -14.51 7.82 -9.62
N VAL A 516 -13.94 6.64 -9.90
CA VAL A 516 -12.52 6.35 -9.69
C VAL A 516 -11.63 7.32 -10.45
N VAL A 517 -11.95 7.56 -11.72
CA VAL A 517 -11.19 8.47 -12.58
C VAL A 517 -11.25 9.91 -12.07
N VAL A 518 -12.42 10.39 -11.66
CA VAL A 518 -12.55 11.72 -11.04
C VAL A 518 -11.76 11.80 -9.73
N ALA A 519 -11.84 10.77 -8.88
CA ALA A 519 -11.07 10.70 -7.64
C ALA A 519 -9.56 10.80 -7.85
N CYS A 520 -9.06 10.19 -8.92
CA CYS A 520 -7.66 10.30 -9.30
C CYS A 520 -7.29 11.73 -9.71
N CYS A 521 -8.10 12.35 -10.57
CA CYS A 521 -7.90 13.73 -11.02
C CYS A 521 -8.00 14.75 -9.88
N GLU A 522 -8.74 14.43 -8.82
CA GLU A 522 -8.99 15.30 -7.67
C GLU A 522 -8.25 14.86 -6.38
N HIS A 523 -7.31 13.91 -6.48
CA HIS A 523 -6.43 13.48 -5.38
C HIS A 523 -7.11 12.97 -4.10
N TRP A 524 -8.18 12.17 -4.22
CA TRP A 524 -8.83 11.50 -3.08
C TRP A 524 -9.13 10.03 -3.36
N LEU A 525 -8.25 9.34 -4.10
CA LEU A 525 -8.44 7.92 -4.45
C LEU A 525 -8.48 7.00 -3.22
N ASP A 526 -7.86 7.39 -2.11
CA ASP A 526 -7.91 6.69 -0.81
C ASP A 526 -9.31 6.61 -0.20
N ALA A 527 -10.23 7.49 -0.65
CA ALA A 527 -11.63 7.49 -0.22
C ALA A 527 -12.56 6.69 -1.15
N VAL A 528 -12.04 6.07 -2.22
CA VAL A 528 -12.82 5.23 -3.15
C VAL A 528 -12.54 3.75 -2.90
N ASN A 529 -13.61 2.97 -2.73
CA ASN A 529 -13.51 1.51 -2.71
C ASN A 529 -13.52 0.97 -4.14
N ILE A 530 -12.47 0.23 -4.52
CA ILE A 530 -12.35 -0.42 -5.83
C ILE A 530 -12.39 -1.92 -5.60
N THR A 531 -13.48 -2.56 -6.01
CA THR A 531 -13.72 -3.99 -5.84
C THR A 531 -13.63 -4.72 -7.19
N ILE A 532 -13.10 -5.94 -7.17
CA ILE A 532 -12.98 -6.81 -8.33
C ILE A 532 -13.86 -8.04 -8.13
N GLU A 533 -14.59 -8.43 -9.17
CA GLU A 533 -15.36 -9.67 -9.21
C GLU A 533 -14.43 -10.88 -9.05
N PRO A 534 -14.78 -11.90 -8.23
CA PRO A 534 -14.00 -13.11 -8.06
C PRO A 534 -14.20 -14.06 -9.26
N ARG A 535 -13.93 -13.58 -10.47
CA ARG A 535 -14.14 -14.26 -11.75
C ARG A 535 -12.89 -14.13 -12.63
N PHE A 536 -12.87 -14.86 -13.73
CA PHE A 536 -11.79 -14.83 -14.71
C PHE A 536 -12.27 -14.21 -16.02
N SER A 537 -11.36 -13.48 -16.66
CA SER A 537 -11.59 -12.78 -17.92
C SER A 537 -10.51 -13.17 -18.91
N THR A 538 -10.90 -13.49 -20.13
CA THR A 538 -9.97 -13.80 -21.23
C THR A 538 -10.35 -13.03 -22.48
N THR A 539 -9.35 -12.40 -23.10
CA THR A 539 -9.48 -11.66 -24.36
C THR A 539 -8.62 -12.30 -25.44
N VAL A 540 -9.23 -12.60 -26.60
CA VAL A 540 -8.54 -13.04 -27.82
C VAL A 540 -8.63 -11.92 -28.86
N VAL A 541 -7.48 -11.50 -29.40
CA VAL A 541 -7.42 -10.45 -30.42
C VAL A 541 -7.41 -11.07 -31.82
N VAL A 542 -8.38 -10.68 -32.64
CA VAL A 542 -8.47 -11.03 -34.06
C VAL A 542 -7.85 -9.90 -34.88
N VAL A 543 -6.90 -10.25 -35.74
CA VAL A 543 -6.06 -9.33 -36.52
C VAL A 543 -6.29 -9.51 -38.02
N ALA A 544 -5.93 -8.47 -38.79
CA ALA A 544 -5.91 -8.51 -40.25
C ALA A 544 -4.80 -9.43 -40.77
N GLY A 545 -5.06 -10.11 -41.88
CA GLY A 545 -4.07 -10.96 -42.54
C GLY A 545 -2.80 -10.18 -42.91
N GLY A 546 -1.64 -10.68 -42.48
CA GLY A 546 -0.34 -10.06 -42.70
C GLY A 546 0.19 -9.21 -41.53
N TYR A 547 -0.63 -8.90 -40.51
CA TYR A 547 -0.16 -8.25 -39.28
C TYR A 547 0.90 -9.12 -38.56
N PRO A 548 1.98 -8.56 -37.97
CA PRO A 548 2.31 -7.14 -37.78
C PRO A 548 3.04 -6.45 -38.93
N SER A 549 3.21 -7.12 -40.07
CA SER A 549 3.76 -6.58 -41.31
C SER A 549 2.70 -5.80 -42.09
N ALA A 550 2.91 -5.56 -43.39
CA ALA A 550 1.90 -4.92 -44.24
C ALA A 550 0.63 -5.79 -44.32
N PHE A 551 -0.54 -5.16 -44.11
CA PHE A 551 -1.86 -5.80 -44.13
C PHE A 551 -2.83 -4.98 -44.98
N ALA A 552 -3.86 -5.63 -45.51
CA ALA A 552 -4.93 -4.97 -46.26
C ALA A 552 -5.94 -4.30 -45.31
N LYS A 553 -6.57 -3.21 -45.77
CA LYS A 553 -7.68 -2.53 -45.10
C LYS A 553 -8.91 -2.55 -45.99
N GLY A 554 -10.09 -2.43 -45.39
CA GLY A 554 -11.36 -2.27 -46.10
C GLY A 554 -12.18 -3.56 -46.25
N ASP A 555 -11.69 -4.69 -45.73
CA ASP A 555 -12.43 -5.95 -45.77
C ASP A 555 -13.71 -5.83 -44.94
N PRO A 556 -14.87 -6.27 -45.47
CA PRO A 556 -16.12 -6.24 -44.73
C PRO A 556 -16.04 -7.18 -43.52
N ILE A 557 -16.50 -6.70 -42.37
CA ILE A 557 -16.59 -7.46 -41.12
C ILE A 557 -18.03 -7.95 -40.98
N GLU A 558 -18.20 -9.28 -41.05
CA GLU A 558 -19.45 -9.96 -40.80
C GLU A 558 -19.54 -10.34 -39.32
N LEU A 559 -20.69 -10.02 -38.70
CA LEU A 559 -21.02 -10.41 -37.33
C LEU A 559 -22.11 -11.48 -37.36
N HIS A 560 -21.87 -12.60 -36.68
CA HIS A 560 -22.81 -13.70 -36.50
C HIS A 560 -23.31 -13.74 -35.05
N PRO A 561 -24.52 -14.26 -34.80
CA PRO A 561 -24.99 -14.50 -33.44
C PRO A 561 -24.03 -15.39 -32.66
N LEU A 562 -23.85 -15.08 -31.36
CA LEU A 562 -23.11 -15.94 -30.44
C LEU A 562 -23.85 -17.27 -30.25
N GLU A 563 -23.10 -18.33 -29.95
CA GLU A 563 -23.67 -19.61 -29.55
C GLU A 563 -24.53 -19.44 -28.28
N PRO A 564 -25.65 -20.18 -28.13
CA PRO A 564 -26.45 -20.16 -26.91
C PRO A 564 -25.60 -20.46 -25.67
N GLY A 565 -25.75 -19.62 -24.63
CA GLY A 565 -25.00 -19.74 -23.38
C GLY A 565 -23.61 -19.10 -23.38
N ILE A 566 -23.20 -18.45 -24.47
CA ILE A 566 -21.96 -17.66 -24.53
C ILE A 566 -22.28 -16.18 -24.44
N GLU A 567 -21.73 -15.54 -23.41
CA GLU A 567 -21.70 -14.08 -23.28
C GLU A 567 -20.30 -13.58 -23.63
N ALA A 568 -20.19 -12.80 -24.71
CA ALA A 568 -18.93 -12.22 -25.16
C ALA A 568 -19.10 -10.73 -25.42
N THR A 569 -18.10 -9.95 -25.00
CA THR A 569 -18.00 -8.52 -25.30
C THR A 569 -17.01 -8.30 -26.42
N LEU A 570 -17.45 -7.64 -27.50
CA LEU A 570 -16.61 -7.34 -28.66
C LEU A 570 -16.08 -5.91 -28.57
N PHE A 571 -14.78 -5.77 -28.33
CA PHE A 571 -14.10 -4.48 -28.33
C PHE A 571 -13.43 -4.23 -29.68
N TYR A 572 -13.94 -3.25 -30.40
CA TYR A 572 -13.47 -2.92 -31.75
C TYR A 572 -12.24 -2.03 -31.63
N ALA A 573 -11.20 -2.35 -32.40
CA ALA A 573 -9.96 -1.58 -32.52
C ALA A 573 -9.88 -0.99 -33.94
N GLY A 574 -9.15 -1.65 -34.84
CA GLY A 574 -9.00 -1.28 -36.24
C GLY A 574 -10.23 -1.61 -37.08
N ALA A 575 -11.39 -1.06 -36.74
CA ALA A 575 -12.63 -1.19 -37.50
C ALA A 575 -13.25 0.20 -37.75
N LYS A 576 -13.79 0.43 -38.94
CA LYS A 576 -14.51 1.66 -39.28
C LYS A 576 -15.93 1.36 -39.77
N ASP A 577 -16.83 2.29 -39.52
CA ASP A 577 -18.14 2.30 -40.16
C ASP A 577 -18.05 3.03 -41.50
N ASP A 578 -18.33 2.32 -42.58
CA ASP A 578 -18.45 2.85 -43.93
C ASP A 578 -19.89 2.65 -44.41
N ASN A 579 -20.71 3.68 -44.23
CA ASN A 579 -22.09 3.77 -44.73
C ASN A 579 -22.99 2.58 -44.33
N GLY A 580 -22.91 2.10 -43.09
CA GLY A 580 -23.72 0.96 -42.67
C GLY A 580 -22.90 -0.32 -42.48
N VAL A 581 -21.75 -0.42 -43.14
CA VAL A 581 -20.93 -1.64 -43.18
C VAL A 581 -19.67 -1.46 -42.35
N LEU A 582 -19.43 -2.36 -41.40
CA LEU A 582 -18.17 -2.40 -40.66
C LEU A 582 -17.06 -2.95 -41.57
N ARG A 583 -15.92 -2.27 -41.60
CA ARG A 583 -14.75 -2.66 -42.39
C ARG A 583 -13.47 -2.62 -41.58
N THR A 584 -12.49 -3.46 -41.93
CA THR A 584 -11.15 -3.42 -41.33
C THR A 584 -10.45 -2.09 -41.64
N ASP A 585 -9.76 -1.52 -40.66
CA ASP A 585 -9.05 -0.24 -40.79
C ASP A 585 -7.74 -0.16 -39.96
N GLY A 586 -7.35 -1.26 -39.31
CA GLY A 586 -6.12 -1.38 -38.53
C GLY A 586 -5.64 -2.82 -38.43
N GLY A 587 -4.43 -3.02 -37.89
CA GLY A 587 -3.80 -4.33 -37.80
C GLY A 587 -4.52 -5.25 -36.80
N ARG A 588 -4.69 -4.78 -35.56
CA ARG A 588 -5.59 -5.39 -34.58
C ARG A 588 -7.00 -4.90 -34.87
N VAL A 589 -7.95 -5.80 -35.12
CA VAL A 589 -9.27 -5.45 -35.66
C VAL A 589 -10.32 -5.47 -34.56
N ILE A 590 -10.53 -6.62 -33.91
CA ILE A 590 -11.52 -6.82 -32.84
C ILE A 590 -10.91 -7.69 -31.74
N ALA A 591 -11.12 -7.33 -30.49
CA ALA A 591 -10.80 -8.13 -29.32
C ALA A 591 -12.08 -8.72 -28.73
N ILE A 592 -12.13 -10.05 -28.60
CA ILE A 592 -13.28 -10.79 -28.08
C ILE A 592 -12.97 -11.13 -26.63
N ASN A 593 -13.75 -10.59 -25.70
CA ASN A 593 -13.61 -10.84 -24.28
C ASN A 593 -14.76 -11.70 -23.75
N CYS A 594 -14.45 -12.66 -22.89
CA CYS A 594 -15.43 -13.42 -22.10
C CYS A 594 -15.02 -13.44 -20.64
N VAL A 595 -16.02 -13.34 -19.75
CA VAL A 595 -15.88 -13.51 -18.30
C VAL A 595 -16.58 -14.80 -17.87
N ALA A 596 -15.93 -15.60 -17.02
CA ALA A 596 -16.48 -16.83 -16.47
C ALA A 596 -15.99 -17.07 -15.04
N ASP A 597 -16.53 -18.09 -14.38
CA ASP A 597 -16.22 -18.36 -12.96
C ASP A 597 -14.86 -19.05 -12.78
N ASP A 598 -14.32 -19.63 -13.86
CA ASP A 598 -13.00 -20.23 -13.92
C ASP A 598 -12.29 -19.86 -15.24
N LEU A 599 -10.94 -19.93 -15.24
CA LEU A 599 -10.12 -19.54 -16.38
C LEU A 599 -10.35 -20.41 -17.61
N GLU A 600 -10.59 -21.71 -17.44
CA GLU A 600 -10.78 -22.64 -18.56
C GLU A 600 -12.06 -22.30 -19.32
N SER A 601 -13.15 -22.06 -18.59
CA SER A 601 -14.42 -21.58 -19.13
C SER A 601 -14.26 -20.23 -19.83
N ALA A 602 -13.54 -19.27 -19.23
CA ALA A 602 -13.31 -17.96 -19.84
C ALA A 602 -12.58 -18.07 -21.19
N VAL A 603 -11.53 -18.89 -21.25
CA VAL A 603 -10.76 -19.17 -22.46
C VAL A 603 -11.63 -19.86 -23.52
N LYS A 604 -12.33 -20.92 -23.13
CA LYS A 604 -13.22 -21.67 -24.03
C LYS A 604 -14.32 -20.79 -24.61
N HIS A 605 -14.93 -19.93 -23.79
CA HIS A 605 -15.95 -18.99 -24.21
C HIS A 605 -15.39 -17.91 -25.14
N ALA A 606 -14.20 -17.38 -24.86
CA ALA A 606 -13.57 -16.39 -25.73
C ALA A 606 -13.31 -16.97 -27.13
N TYR A 607 -12.82 -18.22 -27.21
CA TYR A 607 -12.63 -18.91 -28.50
C TYR A 607 -13.93 -19.15 -29.26
N LYS A 608 -15.00 -19.56 -28.57
CA LYS A 608 -16.34 -19.63 -29.18
C LYS A 608 -16.83 -18.27 -29.66
N GLY A 609 -16.53 -17.22 -28.89
CA GLY A 609 -16.84 -15.84 -29.25
C GLY A 609 -16.14 -15.39 -30.54
N VAL A 610 -14.92 -15.86 -30.83
CA VAL A 610 -14.22 -15.56 -32.10
C VAL A 610 -15.04 -15.99 -33.32
N HIS A 611 -15.82 -17.08 -33.23
CA HIS A 611 -16.67 -17.54 -34.33
C HIS A 611 -17.79 -16.54 -34.73
N SER A 612 -18.10 -15.58 -33.85
CA SER A 612 -19.06 -14.51 -34.14
C SER A 612 -18.51 -13.44 -35.11
N VAL A 613 -17.22 -13.45 -35.42
CA VAL A 613 -16.59 -12.45 -36.29
C VAL A 613 -15.97 -13.13 -37.50
N LYS A 614 -16.23 -12.61 -38.70
CA LYS A 614 -15.55 -13.04 -39.92
C LYS A 614 -15.16 -11.85 -40.80
N PHE A 615 -13.95 -11.92 -41.35
CA PHE A 615 -13.49 -11.08 -42.46
C PHE A 615 -12.35 -11.79 -43.19
N ALA A 616 -11.99 -11.29 -44.38
CA ALA A 616 -11.00 -11.92 -45.23
C ALA A 616 -9.62 -12.04 -44.53
N ASN A 617 -9.03 -13.24 -44.58
CA ASN A 617 -7.70 -13.55 -44.05
C ASN A 617 -7.49 -13.19 -42.57
N MET A 618 -8.55 -13.19 -41.75
CA MET A 618 -8.40 -12.93 -40.32
C MET A 618 -7.49 -13.96 -39.65
N HIS A 619 -6.69 -13.52 -38.68
CA HIS A 619 -5.80 -14.38 -37.90
C HIS A 619 -6.02 -14.13 -36.41
N TYR A 620 -5.85 -15.16 -35.59
CA TYR A 620 -5.86 -15.08 -34.13
C TYR A 620 -5.08 -16.28 -33.58
N ARG A 621 -4.57 -16.15 -32.35
CA ARG A 621 -3.86 -17.25 -31.67
C ARG A 621 -4.84 -18.25 -31.07
N THR A 622 -4.51 -19.54 -31.12
CA THR A 622 -5.33 -20.63 -30.56
C THR A 622 -4.86 -21.15 -29.21
N ASP A 623 -3.84 -20.51 -28.63
CA ASP A 623 -3.19 -20.92 -27.39
C ASP A 623 -3.12 -19.79 -26.33
N ILE A 624 -4.03 -18.81 -26.38
CA ILE A 624 -4.11 -17.77 -25.34
C ILE A 624 -4.40 -18.44 -24.00
N ALA A 625 -3.57 -18.11 -23.00
CA ALA A 625 -3.57 -18.71 -21.66
C ALA A 625 -3.07 -20.16 -21.59
N ALA A 626 -2.56 -20.76 -22.68
CA ALA A 626 -2.06 -22.14 -22.66
C ALA A 626 -0.96 -22.37 -21.62
N ARG A 627 -0.14 -21.34 -21.33
CA ARG A 627 0.87 -21.37 -20.26
C ARG A 627 0.26 -21.57 -18.87
N ALA A 628 -0.93 -21.01 -18.60
CA ALA A 628 -1.62 -21.15 -17.32
C ALA A 628 -2.15 -22.57 -17.05
N PHE A 629 -2.16 -23.43 -18.08
CA PHE A 629 -2.65 -24.81 -18.02
C PHE A 629 -1.55 -25.86 -18.18
N ARG A 630 -0.27 -25.48 -18.28
CA ARG A 630 0.83 -26.48 -18.32
C ARG A 630 0.94 -27.14 -16.96
N GLU A 631 0.98 -28.47 -16.94
CA GLU A 631 1.14 -29.28 -15.72
C GLU A 631 2.62 -29.44 -15.28
N ASP A 632 3.58 -28.85 -16.00
CA ASP A 632 5.00 -28.97 -15.68
C ASP A 632 5.51 -27.74 -14.90
N ASP A 633 6.10 -28.02 -13.73
CA ASP A 633 6.53 -27.11 -12.67
C ASP A 633 5.42 -26.25 -12.05
N VAL A 634 4.38 -26.91 -11.52
CA VAL A 634 3.83 -26.45 -10.24
C VAL A 634 4.96 -26.59 -9.21
N ALA A 635 5.79 -25.56 -9.08
CA ALA A 635 6.32 -25.26 -7.76
C ALA A 635 5.09 -25.22 -6.86
N MET A 636 4.90 -26.26 -6.03
CA MET A 636 3.96 -26.20 -4.92
C MET A 636 4.21 -24.85 -4.26
N GLU A 637 3.21 -23.96 -4.29
CA GLU A 637 3.34 -22.65 -3.67
C GLU A 637 3.93 -22.87 -2.28
N PRO A 638 5.05 -22.20 -1.93
CA PRO A 638 5.58 -22.28 -0.58
C PRO A 638 4.45 -21.97 0.39
N LEU A 639 4.03 -22.95 1.17
CA LEU A 639 2.86 -22.77 2.01
C LEU A 639 3.19 -21.77 3.11
N THR A 640 2.66 -20.55 3.05
CA THR A 640 2.86 -19.59 4.16
C THR A 640 1.85 -19.83 5.27
N TYR A 641 2.19 -19.41 6.49
CA TYR A 641 1.26 -19.42 7.61
C TYR A 641 0.02 -18.55 7.34
N ALA A 642 0.20 -17.45 6.59
CA ALA A 642 -0.88 -16.62 6.07
C ALA A 642 -1.80 -17.41 5.13
N SER A 643 -1.25 -18.24 4.23
CA SER A 643 -2.04 -19.10 3.35
C SER A 643 -2.84 -20.17 4.11
N ALA A 644 -2.51 -20.43 5.37
CA ALA A 644 -3.24 -21.31 6.27
C ALA A 644 -4.27 -20.55 7.14
N GLY A 645 -4.55 -19.28 6.82
CA GLY A 645 -5.58 -18.45 7.44
C GLY A 645 -5.11 -17.61 8.63
N VAL A 646 -3.80 -17.50 8.89
CA VAL A 646 -3.27 -16.71 10.02
C VAL A 646 -2.19 -15.73 9.54
N SER A 647 -2.49 -14.43 9.55
CA SER A 647 -1.54 -13.38 9.16
C SER A 647 -0.91 -12.70 10.37
N VAL A 648 0.39 -12.92 10.55
CA VAL A 648 1.20 -12.24 11.58
C VAL A 648 1.25 -10.73 11.30
N ASP A 649 1.33 -10.35 10.01
CA ASP A 649 1.38 -8.94 9.59
C ASP A 649 0.06 -8.21 9.87
N ALA A 650 -1.08 -8.86 9.68
CA ALA A 650 -2.38 -8.31 10.07
C ALA A 650 -2.48 -8.10 11.59
N GLY A 651 -1.94 -9.04 12.37
CA GLY A 651 -1.82 -8.90 13.82
C GLY A 651 -0.96 -7.70 14.23
N ASN A 652 0.22 -7.54 13.62
CA ASN A 652 1.10 -6.40 13.85
C ASN A 652 0.45 -5.07 13.46
N ALA A 653 -0.26 -5.02 12.32
CA ALA A 653 -1.00 -3.84 11.89
C ALA A 653 -2.13 -3.48 12.86
N LEU A 654 -2.84 -4.47 13.43
CA LEU A 654 -3.84 -4.25 14.48
C LEU A 654 -3.18 -3.62 15.72
N VAL A 655 -2.05 -4.17 16.18
CA VAL A 655 -1.29 -3.63 17.32
C VAL A 655 -0.92 -2.17 17.07
N GLU A 656 -0.34 -1.82 15.92
CA GLU A 656 -0.02 -0.42 15.58
C GLU A 656 -1.25 0.50 15.61
N ARG A 657 -2.38 0.02 15.08
CA ARG A 657 -3.63 0.78 15.03
C ARG A 657 -4.22 1.04 16.42
N ILE A 658 -4.14 0.09 17.34
CA ILE A 658 -4.76 0.21 18.67
C ILE A 658 -3.84 0.85 19.72
N LYS A 659 -2.52 0.96 19.48
CA LYS A 659 -1.54 1.52 20.42
C LYS A 659 -1.97 2.86 21.03
N ALA A 660 -2.48 3.78 20.21
CA ALA A 660 -2.93 5.09 20.68
C ALA A 660 -4.12 4.97 21.64
N CYS A 661 -5.08 4.09 21.33
CA CYS A 661 -6.24 3.81 22.16
C CYS A 661 -5.82 3.16 23.49
N VAL A 662 -4.97 2.12 23.45
CA VAL A 662 -4.50 1.44 24.66
C VAL A 662 -3.70 2.38 25.56
N LYS A 663 -2.90 3.29 25.01
CA LYS A 663 -2.19 4.31 25.80
C LYS A 663 -3.09 5.22 26.62
N THR A 664 -4.35 5.43 26.22
CA THR A 664 -5.31 6.21 27.01
C THR A 664 -5.72 5.52 28.31
N THR A 665 -5.47 4.21 28.43
CA THR A 665 -5.75 3.41 29.65
C THR A 665 -4.62 3.44 30.67
N LYS A 666 -3.51 4.13 30.36
CA LYS A 666 -2.35 4.28 31.24
C LYS A 666 -2.77 4.76 32.63
N ARG A 667 -2.18 4.17 33.66
CA ARG A 667 -2.42 4.53 35.07
C ARG A 667 -1.15 4.39 35.89
N VAL A 668 -1.20 4.90 37.12
CA VAL A 668 -0.10 4.68 38.08
C VAL A 668 0.08 3.17 38.29
N GLY A 669 1.32 2.71 38.06
CA GLY A 669 1.72 1.32 38.12
C GLY A 669 1.84 0.62 36.76
N ALA A 670 1.23 1.11 35.68
CA ALA A 670 1.30 0.44 34.36
C ALA A 670 1.28 1.41 33.18
N ASP A 671 2.20 1.22 32.24
CA ASP A 671 2.44 2.13 31.12
C ASP A 671 1.59 1.86 29.87
N ALA A 672 0.85 0.75 29.84
CA ALA A 672 -0.05 0.36 28.75
C ALA A 672 0.66 0.22 27.38
N ASP A 673 1.89 -0.31 27.39
CA ASP A 673 2.62 -0.64 26.17
C ASP A 673 2.26 -2.05 25.65
N LEU A 674 2.23 -2.20 24.32
CA LEU A 674 1.91 -3.44 23.62
C LEU A 674 3.14 -4.01 22.91
N GLY A 675 3.16 -5.33 22.70
CA GLY A 675 4.17 -6.03 21.88
C GLY A 675 5.31 -6.69 22.67
N GLY A 676 5.29 -6.62 24.01
CA GLY A 676 6.14 -7.45 24.88
C GLY A 676 5.50 -8.81 25.19
N PHE A 677 6.26 -9.69 25.85
CA PHE A 677 5.78 -11.03 26.27
C PHE A 677 4.76 -10.98 27.42
N GLY A 678 4.69 -9.88 28.17
CA GLY A 678 3.76 -9.74 29.30
C GLY A 678 3.59 -8.29 29.73
N GLY A 679 2.46 -7.99 30.38
CA GLY A 679 2.16 -6.68 30.93
C GLY A 679 2.64 -6.54 32.37
N VAL A 680 3.38 -5.49 32.68
CA VAL A 680 3.94 -5.25 34.02
C VAL A 680 3.11 -4.21 34.80
N PHE A 681 2.89 -4.48 36.08
CA PHE A 681 2.25 -3.58 37.03
C PHE A 681 3.12 -3.37 38.29
N ASP A 682 3.59 -2.15 38.53
CA ASP A 682 4.36 -1.77 39.72
C ASP A 682 3.43 -1.44 40.91
N LEU A 683 3.28 -2.42 41.82
CA LEU A 683 2.47 -2.28 43.04
C LEU A 683 2.97 -1.17 43.96
N SER A 684 4.29 -0.97 44.03
CA SER A 684 4.89 0.05 44.89
C SER A 684 4.61 1.45 44.34
N ALA A 685 4.76 1.65 43.03
CA ALA A 685 4.40 2.91 42.37
C ALA A 685 2.90 3.23 42.53
N ALA A 686 2.04 2.20 42.50
CA ALA A 686 0.60 2.34 42.70
C ALA A 686 0.17 2.52 44.17
N GLY A 687 1.11 2.51 45.13
CA GLY A 687 0.83 2.75 46.55
C GLY A 687 0.41 1.53 47.37
N TYR A 688 0.43 0.32 46.79
CA TYR A 688 0.14 -0.93 47.51
C TYR A 688 1.37 -1.49 48.24
N GLY A 689 2.57 -1.21 47.72
CA GLY A 689 3.81 -1.83 48.17
C GLY A 689 3.94 -3.29 47.72
N GLY A 690 5.15 -3.72 47.36
CA GLY A 690 5.42 -5.10 46.96
C GLY A 690 6.16 -5.23 45.63
N PRO A 691 6.26 -6.47 45.11
CA PRO A 691 6.94 -6.77 43.85
C PRO A 691 6.20 -6.19 42.64
N LEU A 692 6.83 -6.26 41.47
CA LEU A 692 6.14 -6.08 40.20
C LEU A 692 5.24 -7.30 39.95
N ILE A 693 4.03 -7.05 39.46
CA ILE A 693 3.13 -8.10 38.97
C ILE A 693 3.25 -8.15 37.46
N VAL A 694 3.32 -9.35 36.90
CA VAL A 694 3.36 -9.57 35.45
C VAL A 694 2.14 -10.40 35.07
N GLY A 695 1.39 -9.95 34.07
CA GLY A 695 0.24 -10.67 33.52
C GLY A 695 0.47 -11.06 32.07
N CYS A 696 0.13 -12.30 31.74
CA CYS A 696 0.14 -12.84 30.37
C CYS A 696 -1.22 -13.48 30.06
N ILE A 697 -1.63 -13.41 28.80
CA ILE A 697 -2.82 -14.08 28.29
C ILE A 697 -2.51 -14.67 26.91
N ASP A 698 -2.81 -15.95 26.73
CA ASP A 698 -2.62 -16.65 25.45
C ASP A 698 -3.48 -17.93 25.40
N GLY A 699 -3.69 -18.46 24.19
CA GLY A 699 -4.44 -19.67 23.91
C GLY A 699 -3.60 -20.78 23.27
N VAL A 700 -4.22 -21.94 23.04
CA VAL A 700 -3.56 -23.07 22.34
C VAL A 700 -3.64 -22.92 20.81
N GLY A 701 -4.64 -22.21 20.31
CA GLY A 701 -4.87 -22.03 18.88
C GLY A 701 -5.28 -23.33 18.16
N THR A 702 -4.91 -23.45 16.88
CA THR A 702 -5.43 -24.52 16.01
C THR A 702 -4.86 -25.92 16.29
N LYS A 703 -3.93 -26.07 17.24
CA LYS A 703 -3.54 -27.37 17.78
C LYS A 703 -4.72 -28.09 18.43
N LEU A 704 -5.72 -27.35 18.94
CA LEU A 704 -6.97 -27.91 19.47
C LEU A 704 -7.73 -28.75 18.44
N LYS A 705 -7.65 -28.42 17.15
CA LYS A 705 -8.30 -29.21 16.10
C LYS A 705 -7.65 -30.58 15.93
N VAL A 706 -6.33 -30.69 16.11
CA VAL A 706 -5.65 -32.00 16.12
C VAL A 706 -6.09 -32.81 17.34
N ALA A 707 -6.15 -32.18 18.53
CA ALA A 707 -6.62 -32.81 19.75
C ALA A 707 -8.06 -33.33 19.64
N GLN A 708 -8.95 -32.52 19.05
CA GLN A 708 -10.36 -32.87 18.80
C GLN A 708 -10.48 -34.05 17.83
N THR A 709 -9.73 -34.04 16.71
CA THR A 709 -9.75 -35.13 15.73
C THR A 709 -9.20 -36.44 16.29
N VAL A 710 -8.16 -36.38 17.11
CA VAL A 710 -7.51 -37.55 17.71
C VAL A 710 -8.24 -38.05 18.97
N GLY A 711 -9.08 -37.20 19.58
CA GLY A 711 -9.76 -37.50 20.84
C GLY A 711 -8.83 -37.48 22.06
N ARG A 712 -7.78 -36.65 22.04
CA ARG A 712 -6.78 -36.55 23.12
C ARG A 712 -6.62 -35.11 23.59
N HIS A 713 -7.10 -34.81 24.80
CA HIS A 713 -7.29 -33.44 25.31
C HIS A 713 -6.33 -33.05 26.45
N ASP A 714 -5.75 -34.04 27.12
CA ASP A 714 -4.82 -33.87 28.25
C ASP A 714 -3.56 -33.07 27.89
N THR A 715 -3.00 -33.27 26.70
CA THR A 715 -1.75 -32.61 26.31
C THR A 715 -1.93 -31.14 25.98
N VAL A 716 -3.05 -30.77 25.36
CA VAL A 716 -3.32 -29.37 25.01
C VAL A 716 -3.70 -28.50 26.22
N GLY A 717 -4.09 -29.12 27.34
CA GLY A 717 -4.18 -28.43 28.63
C GLY A 717 -2.81 -27.99 29.17
N ILE A 718 -1.78 -28.82 28.99
CA ILE A 718 -0.38 -28.46 29.33
C ILE A 718 0.11 -27.33 28.41
N ASP A 719 -0.18 -27.44 27.11
CA ASP A 719 0.13 -26.39 26.13
C ASP A 719 -0.46 -25.03 26.53
N LEU A 720 -1.71 -25.00 27.00
CA LEU A 720 -2.37 -23.75 27.44
C LEU A 720 -1.57 -23.05 28.54
N VAL A 721 -1.11 -23.81 29.53
CA VAL A 721 -0.28 -23.27 30.61
C VAL A 721 1.07 -22.82 30.07
N ALA A 722 1.73 -23.66 29.26
CA ALA A 722 3.06 -23.41 28.72
C ALA A 722 3.15 -22.09 27.93
N MET A 723 2.15 -21.80 27.10
CA MET A 723 2.09 -20.57 26.30
C MET A 723 2.12 -19.31 27.16
N ASN A 724 1.55 -19.37 28.37
CA ASN A 724 1.46 -18.23 29.27
C ASN A 724 2.62 -18.14 30.27
N VAL A 725 2.98 -19.26 30.91
CA VAL A 725 3.99 -19.23 31.98
C VAL A 725 5.41 -19.08 31.44
N ASN A 726 5.68 -19.53 30.21
CA ASN A 726 6.95 -19.29 29.56
C ASN A 726 7.12 -17.79 29.21
N ASP A 727 6.03 -17.11 28.84
CA ASP A 727 6.02 -15.67 28.59
C ASP A 727 6.17 -14.84 29.88
N LEU A 728 5.70 -15.36 31.02
CA LEU A 728 5.98 -14.76 32.33
C LEU A 728 7.45 -14.85 32.72
N ILE A 729 8.05 -16.04 32.61
CA ILE A 729 9.43 -16.24 33.06
C ILE A 729 10.42 -15.46 32.21
N VAL A 730 10.13 -15.11 30.96
CA VAL A 730 11.04 -14.24 30.19
C VAL A 730 11.22 -12.85 30.80
N GLN A 731 10.27 -12.39 31.61
CA GLN A 731 10.36 -11.15 32.38
C GLN A 731 11.10 -11.36 33.72
N GLY A 732 11.58 -12.57 34.01
CA GLY A 732 12.11 -12.97 35.32
C GLY A 732 11.03 -13.25 36.37
N ALA A 733 9.76 -13.30 35.97
CA ALA A 733 8.63 -13.47 36.90
C ALA A 733 8.40 -14.93 37.29
N GLU A 734 8.21 -15.17 38.59
CA GLU A 734 7.78 -16.45 39.13
C GLU A 734 6.25 -16.56 38.97
N PRO A 735 5.72 -17.56 38.23
CA PRO A 735 4.28 -17.75 38.10
C PRO A 735 3.63 -18.08 39.44
N LEU A 736 2.58 -17.34 39.82
CA LEU A 736 1.86 -17.53 41.08
C LEU A 736 0.60 -18.37 40.87
N PHE A 737 -0.25 -17.94 39.94
CA PHE A 737 -1.51 -18.60 39.66
C PHE A 737 -1.91 -18.52 38.19
N PHE A 738 -2.83 -19.41 37.81
CA PHE A 738 -3.36 -19.58 36.47
C PHE A 738 -4.89 -19.55 36.48
N LEU A 739 -5.47 -18.96 35.44
CA LEU A 739 -6.89 -18.93 35.15
C LEU A 739 -7.13 -19.44 33.74
N ASP A 740 -8.13 -20.28 33.54
CA ASP A 740 -8.49 -20.80 32.21
C ASP A 740 -9.92 -20.44 31.79
N CYS A 741 -10.16 -20.42 30.49
CA CYS A 741 -11.47 -20.21 29.90
C CYS A 741 -11.67 -21.28 28.83
N PHE A 742 -12.60 -22.19 29.07
CA PHE A 742 -12.98 -23.27 28.16
C PHE A 742 -14.34 -22.95 27.53
N SER A 743 -14.37 -22.74 26.22
CA SER A 743 -15.57 -22.36 25.49
C SER A 743 -15.94 -23.44 24.47
N CYS A 744 -17.16 -23.96 24.48
CA CYS A 744 -17.56 -25.06 23.59
C CYS A 744 -18.98 -24.89 23.03
N SER A 745 -19.34 -25.64 21.97
CA SER A 745 -20.72 -25.65 21.45
C SER A 745 -21.69 -26.33 22.41
N LYS A 746 -21.27 -27.50 22.92
CA LYS A 746 -21.98 -28.32 23.90
C LYS A 746 -20.95 -28.95 24.83
N LEU A 747 -21.22 -28.93 26.13
CA LEU A 747 -20.29 -29.45 27.12
C LEU A 747 -20.25 -30.99 27.07
N ASP A 748 -19.06 -31.51 26.81
CA ASP A 748 -18.69 -32.90 27.03
C ASP A 748 -17.80 -32.98 28.27
N VAL A 749 -18.36 -33.55 29.34
CA VAL A 749 -17.72 -33.57 30.67
C VAL A 749 -16.41 -34.32 30.66
N GLU A 750 -16.29 -35.42 29.91
CA GLU A 750 -15.08 -36.24 29.89
C GLU A 750 -13.95 -35.53 29.12
N LYS A 751 -14.27 -34.91 27.99
CA LYS A 751 -13.30 -34.12 27.21
C LYS A 751 -12.82 -32.91 28.01
N ALA A 752 -13.75 -32.18 28.64
CA ALA A 752 -13.43 -31.04 29.48
C ALA A 752 -12.59 -31.47 30.71
N ALA A 753 -12.95 -32.54 31.40
CA ALA A 753 -12.17 -33.06 32.52
C ALA A 753 -10.75 -33.44 32.10
N SER A 754 -10.59 -34.17 30.99
CA SER A 754 -9.28 -34.53 30.43
C SER A 754 -8.44 -33.29 30.10
N PHE A 755 -9.04 -32.26 29.51
CA PHE A 755 -8.37 -30.98 29.25
C PHE A 755 -7.88 -30.31 30.55
N ILE A 756 -8.75 -30.20 31.56
CA ILE A 756 -8.44 -29.57 32.85
C ILE A 756 -7.37 -30.36 33.63
N GLU A 757 -7.36 -31.69 33.56
CA GLU A 757 -6.29 -32.51 34.12
C GLU A 757 -4.92 -32.14 33.51
N GLY A 758 -4.91 -31.86 32.21
CA GLY A 758 -3.77 -31.30 31.49
C GLY A 758 -3.34 -29.92 32.01
N VAL A 759 -4.29 -29.01 32.19
CA VAL A 759 -4.03 -27.67 32.75
C VAL A 759 -3.43 -27.78 34.16
N ALA A 760 -4.00 -28.65 35.00
CA ALA A 760 -3.50 -28.90 36.34
C ALA A 760 -2.07 -29.48 36.32
N GLU A 761 -1.77 -30.36 35.37
CA GLU A 761 -0.41 -30.88 35.16
C GLU A 761 0.57 -29.80 34.72
N GLY A 762 0.19 -28.94 33.76
CA GLY A 762 0.99 -27.78 33.36
C GLY A 762 1.28 -26.85 34.54
N CYS A 763 0.29 -26.57 35.38
CA CYS A 763 0.47 -25.76 36.60
C CYS A 763 1.46 -26.40 37.58
N ARG A 764 1.39 -27.72 37.79
CA ARG A 764 2.36 -28.46 38.62
C ARG A 764 3.78 -28.37 38.06
N GLN A 765 3.94 -28.47 36.75
CA GLN A 765 5.24 -28.33 36.09
C GLN A 765 5.80 -26.92 36.26
N ALA A 766 4.97 -25.88 36.07
CA ALA A 766 5.34 -24.48 36.23
C ALA A 766 5.58 -24.06 37.69
N GLY A 767 4.93 -24.73 38.65
CA GLY A 767 4.98 -24.35 40.06
C GLY A 767 3.95 -23.28 40.45
N CYS A 768 2.87 -23.12 39.67
CA CYS A 768 1.77 -22.20 39.98
C CYS A 768 0.48 -22.96 40.36
N THR A 769 -0.50 -22.23 40.89
CA THR A 769 -1.81 -22.80 41.28
C THR A 769 -2.87 -22.49 40.23
N LEU A 770 -3.62 -23.49 39.77
CA LEU A 770 -4.88 -23.26 39.03
C LEU A 770 -5.95 -22.80 40.03
N ILE A 771 -6.35 -21.53 39.97
CA ILE A 771 -7.21 -20.92 41.01
C ILE A 771 -8.66 -20.71 40.58
N GLY A 772 -8.98 -20.98 39.32
CA GLY A 772 -10.33 -20.86 38.79
C GLY A 772 -10.31 -20.72 37.28
N GLY A 773 -11.51 -20.71 36.70
CA GLY A 773 -11.68 -20.54 35.27
C GLY A 773 -13.15 -20.38 34.92
N GLU A 774 -13.41 -20.17 33.64
CA GLU A 774 -14.74 -20.05 33.06
C GLU A 774 -15.00 -21.27 32.15
N THR A 775 -16.19 -21.87 32.23
CA THR A 775 -16.65 -22.89 31.28
C THR A 775 -17.94 -22.40 30.62
N ALA A 776 -17.87 -22.08 29.34
CA ALA A 776 -18.96 -21.46 28.59
C ALA A 776 -19.49 -22.36 27.48
N GLU A 777 -20.78 -22.69 27.53
CA GLU A 777 -21.51 -23.31 26.40
C GLU A 777 -22.10 -22.22 25.50
N MET A 778 -21.61 -22.12 24.26
CA MET A 778 -21.98 -21.10 23.28
C MET A 778 -22.43 -21.71 21.95
N PRO A 779 -23.62 -22.35 21.91
CA PRO A 779 -24.16 -22.93 20.69
C PRO A 779 -24.40 -21.84 19.62
N GLY A 780 -24.06 -22.14 18.37
CA GLY A 780 -24.15 -21.20 17.25
C GLY A 780 -22.89 -20.36 17.03
N MET A 781 -22.03 -20.21 18.05
CA MET A 781 -20.67 -19.66 17.91
C MET A 781 -19.67 -20.78 17.56
N TYR A 782 -19.74 -21.91 18.29
CA TYR A 782 -18.99 -23.13 18.01
C TYR A 782 -19.91 -24.21 17.43
N GLN A 783 -19.34 -25.15 16.66
CA GLN A 783 -20.09 -26.23 16.00
C GLN A 783 -19.70 -27.61 16.56
N ALA A 784 -20.70 -28.46 16.77
CA ALA A 784 -20.53 -29.87 17.16
C ALA A 784 -19.60 -30.05 18.38
N ASP A 785 -18.47 -30.74 18.20
CA ASP A 785 -17.51 -31.06 19.26
C ASP A 785 -16.39 -30.01 19.42
N ASP A 786 -16.52 -28.86 18.75
CA ASP A 786 -15.55 -27.79 18.82
C ASP A 786 -15.53 -27.14 20.20
N TYR A 787 -14.31 -26.94 20.70
CA TYR A 787 -14.02 -26.05 21.82
C TYR A 787 -12.79 -25.19 21.53
N ASP A 788 -12.71 -24.05 22.21
CA ASP A 788 -11.57 -23.17 22.28
C ASP A 788 -11.15 -22.98 23.74
N ALA A 789 -9.87 -22.68 23.96
CA ALA A 789 -9.31 -22.52 25.27
C ALA A 789 -8.29 -21.37 25.34
N VAL A 790 -8.53 -20.44 26.25
CA VAL A 790 -7.66 -19.29 26.55
C VAL A 790 -7.27 -19.33 28.01
N GLY A 791 -6.05 -18.95 28.32
CA GLY A 791 -5.49 -18.99 29.65
C GLY A 791 -4.87 -17.65 30.00
N ALA A 792 -4.84 -17.34 31.29
CA ALA A 792 -4.18 -16.17 31.83
C ALA A 792 -3.31 -16.57 33.02
N ALA A 793 -2.06 -16.14 33.00
CA ALA A 793 -1.12 -16.37 34.09
C ALA A 793 -0.73 -15.04 34.75
N VAL A 794 -0.58 -15.07 36.06
CA VAL A 794 -0.07 -13.95 36.85
C VAL A 794 1.16 -14.40 37.61
N GLY A 795 2.25 -13.64 37.45
CA GLY A 795 3.52 -13.85 38.13
C GLY A 795 3.98 -12.62 38.90
N ALA A 796 5.04 -12.78 39.68
CA ALA A 796 5.67 -11.69 40.41
C ALA A 796 7.20 -11.70 40.27
N VAL A 797 7.79 -10.51 40.25
CA VAL A 797 9.24 -10.31 40.19
C VAL A 797 9.65 -9.10 41.00
N VAL A 798 10.82 -9.18 41.66
CA VAL A 798 11.39 -8.01 42.34
C VAL A 798 11.91 -7.04 41.28
N LYS A 799 11.68 -5.75 41.46
CA LYS A 799 12.03 -4.70 40.49
C LYS A 799 13.49 -4.73 40.02
N SER A 800 14.43 -5.11 40.88
CA SER A 800 15.86 -5.24 40.55
C SER A 800 16.21 -6.46 39.71
N SER A 801 15.27 -7.36 39.47
CA SER A 801 15.45 -8.65 38.79
C SER A 801 14.54 -8.80 37.57
N ILE A 802 13.85 -7.72 37.17
CA ILE A 802 13.06 -7.69 35.94
C ILE A 802 13.97 -7.90 34.74
N LEU A 803 13.50 -8.69 33.78
CA LEU A 803 14.14 -8.89 32.49
C LEU A 803 13.20 -8.41 31.38
N PRO A 804 13.70 -8.11 30.17
CA PRO A 804 15.12 -8.02 29.81
C PRO A 804 15.81 -6.83 30.48
N ASN A 805 17.06 -7.03 30.90
CA ASN A 805 17.96 -5.99 31.32
C ASN A 805 18.73 -5.47 30.09
N MET A 806 18.04 -4.64 29.31
CA MET A 806 18.55 -4.12 28.03
C MET A 806 19.80 -3.26 28.19
N ASP A 807 19.94 -2.55 29.32
CA ASP A 807 21.07 -1.65 29.57
C ASP A 807 22.41 -2.40 29.71
N ASP A 808 22.37 -3.66 30.15
CA ASP A 808 23.56 -4.50 30.33
C ASP A 808 23.92 -5.33 29.08
N MET A 809 23.11 -5.28 28.02
CA MET A 809 23.37 -6.02 26.78
C MET A 809 24.40 -5.31 25.91
N ILE A 810 25.46 -6.04 25.53
CA ILE A 810 26.56 -5.50 24.74
C ILE A 810 26.89 -6.40 23.54
N GLU A 811 27.58 -5.83 22.55
CA GLU A 811 28.12 -6.60 21.43
C GLU A 811 29.06 -7.70 21.94
N GLY A 812 28.89 -8.91 21.41
CA GLY A 812 29.62 -10.10 21.82
C GLY A 812 28.94 -10.93 22.90
N ASP A 813 27.86 -10.46 23.55
CA ASP A 813 27.06 -11.29 24.44
C ASP A 813 26.54 -12.55 23.73
N VAL A 814 26.47 -13.68 24.43
CA VAL A 814 26.18 -14.99 23.85
C VAL A 814 24.69 -15.29 23.84
N LEU A 815 24.24 -15.91 22.76
CA LEU A 815 22.91 -16.49 22.65
C LEU A 815 22.95 -17.98 23.01
N LEU A 816 22.18 -18.38 24.01
CA LEU A 816 21.95 -19.78 24.38
C LEU A 816 20.52 -20.19 24.00
N GLY A 817 20.37 -21.25 23.21
CA GLY A 817 19.07 -21.83 22.85
C GLY A 817 18.76 -23.08 23.65
N LEU A 818 17.55 -23.19 24.20
CA LEU A 818 17.04 -24.40 24.87
C LEU A 818 16.20 -25.23 23.91
N ALA A 819 16.45 -26.53 23.85
CA ALA A 819 15.72 -27.44 22.98
C ALA A 819 14.22 -27.47 23.33
N SER A 820 13.36 -27.57 22.31
CA SER A 820 11.93 -27.88 22.49
C SER A 820 11.66 -29.38 22.47
N ASN A 821 10.51 -29.80 23.02
CA ASN A 821 10.04 -31.19 22.90
C ASN A 821 9.49 -31.51 21.50
N GLY A 822 9.18 -30.48 20.70
CA GLY A 822 8.51 -30.56 19.42
C GLY A 822 8.05 -29.17 18.98
N LEU A 823 6.94 -29.11 18.25
CA LEU A 823 6.28 -27.85 17.91
C LEU A 823 5.64 -27.22 19.15
N HIS A 824 5.80 -25.92 19.29
CA HIS A 824 4.96 -25.12 20.19
C HIS A 824 3.56 -24.91 19.58
N SER A 825 2.60 -24.47 20.38
CA SER A 825 1.17 -24.39 19.99
C SER A 825 0.89 -23.51 18.76
N ASN A 826 1.68 -22.47 18.52
CA ASN A 826 1.56 -21.60 17.35
C ASN A 826 2.08 -22.28 16.08
N GLY A 827 1.55 -21.90 14.91
CA GLY A 827 1.95 -22.48 13.63
C GLY A 827 1.15 -23.73 13.20
N PHE A 828 0.22 -24.22 14.03
CA PHE A 828 -0.53 -25.45 13.74
C PHE A 828 -1.50 -25.36 12.57
N SER A 829 -1.94 -24.16 12.16
CA SER A 829 -2.76 -24.02 10.94
C SER A 829 -1.98 -24.47 9.71
N LEU A 830 -0.69 -24.11 9.62
CA LEU A 830 0.18 -24.54 8.53
C LEU A 830 0.50 -26.04 8.64
N VAL A 831 0.74 -26.55 9.85
CA VAL A 831 0.94 -27.99 10.07
C VAL A 831 -0.25 -28.79 9.54
N ARG A 832 -1.48 -28.41 9.92
CA ARG A 832 -2.69 -29.07 9.45
C ARG A 832 -2.82 -29.02 7.94
N LYS A 833 -2.57 -27.86 7.32
CA LYS A 833 -2.58 -27.71 5.86
C LYS A 833 -1.56 -28.63 5.17
N ILE A 834 -0.35 -28.79 5.72
CA ILE A 834 0.67 -29.70 5.18
C ILE A 834 0.26 -31.17 5.31
N ILE A 835 -0.38 -31.56 6.42
CA ILE A 835 -0.91 -32.91 6.62
C ILE A 835 -2.03 -33.20 5.61
N ASP A 836 -2.98 -32.27 5.48
CA ASP A 836 -4.13 -32.40 4.56
C ASP A 836 -3.64 -32.52 3.11
N LEU A 837 -2.68 -31.69 2.69
CA LEU A 837 -2.06 -31.76 1.35
C LEU A 837 -1.19 -32.99 1.13
N SER A 838 -0.75 -33.63 2.21
CA SER A 838 -0.01 -34.90 2.13
C SER A 838 -0.94 -36.12 2.11
N GLU A 839 -2.27 -35.90 2.16
CA GLU A 839 -3.28 -36.96 2.20
C GLU A 839 -3.05 -37.97 3.35
N LEU A 840 -2.49 -37.49 4.47
CA LEU A 840 -2.20 -38.31 5.64
C LEU A 840 -3.27 -38.13 6.71
N SER A 841 -3.68 -39.24 7.33
CA SER A 841 -4.56 -39.22 8.50
C SER A 841 -3.77 -39.17 9.81
N TYR A 842 -4.34 -38.60 10.88
CA TYR A 842 -3.65 -38.45 12.17
C TYR A 842 -3.38 -39.79 12.88
N ASP A 843 -4.08 -40.86 12.55
CA ASP A 843 -3.85 -42.21 13.06
C ASP A 843 -2.74 -42.96 12.30
N ALA A 844 -2.30 -42.46 11.14
CA ALA A 844 -1.20 -43.06 10.39
C ALA A 844 0.13 -42.92 11.16
N GLU A 845 1.06 -43.85 10.89
CA GLU A 845 2.42 -43.79 11.44
C GLU A 845 3.14 -42.52 10.96
N ALA A 846 3.81 -41.83 11.87
CA ALA A 846 4.53 -40.60 11.59
C ALA A 846 5.75 -40.87 10.69
N PRO A 847 5.84 -40.27 9.49
CA PRO A 847 6.98 -40.47 8.59
C PRO A 847 8.34 -40.07 9.20
N TRP A 848 8.33 -39.27 10.27
CA TRP A 848 9.50 -38.78 10.97
C TRP A 848 9.79 -39.49 12.31
N ALA A 849 8.92 -40.40 12.76
CA ALA A 849 9.08 -41.09 14.03
C ALA A 849 8.47 -42.51 13.97
N ALA A 850 9.30 -43.53 14.17
CA ALA A 850 8.86 -44.92 14.16
C ALA A 850 7.95 -45.26 15.35
N ASN A 851 6.91 -46.05 15.10
CA ASN A 851 5.93 -46.54 16.10
C ASN A 851 5.14 -45.44 16.84
N VAL A 852 5.01 -44.24 16.28
CA VAL A 852 4.21 -43.15 16.84
C VAL A 852 3.28 -42.65 15.74
N SER A 853 2.00 -42.43 16.04
CA SER A 853 1.08 -41.84 15.06
C SER A 853 1.37 -40.36 14.83
N ILE A 854 0.99 -39.83 13.68
CA ILE A 854 1.10 -38.39 13.36
C ILE A 854 0.44 -37.55 14.45
N GLY A 855 -0.79 -37.89 14.83
CA GLY A 855 -1.55 -37.22 15.88
C GLY A 855 -0.84 -37.26 17.23
N GLN A 856 -0.31 -38.41 17.62
CA GLN A 856 0.40 -38.55 18.89
C GLN A 856 1.71 -37.74 18.92
N SER A 857 2.45 -37.71 17.80
CA SER A 857 3.68 -36.91 17.69
C SER A 857 3.38 -35.40 17.71
N LEU A 858 2.38 -34.95 16.95
CA LEU A 858 1.97 -33.54 16.89
C LEU A 858 1.36 -33.03 18.20
N LEU A 859 0.74 -33.91 19.00
CA LEU A 859 0.20 -33.59 20.32
C LEU A 859 1.23 -33.67 21.46
N THR A 860 2.52 -33.75 21.15
CA THR A 860 3.58 -33.56 22.15
C THR A 860 3.44 -32.17 22.79
N PRO A 861 3.36 -32.05 24.13
CA PRO A 861 3.19 -30.75 24.79
C PRO A 861 4.38 -29.81 24.57
N THR A 862 4.07 -28.52 24.46
CA THR A 862 5.00 -27.40 24.57
C THR A 862 5.74 -27.52 25.89
N ARG A 863 7.08 -27.37 25.85
CA ARG A 863 7.93 -27.52 27.03
C ARG A 863 7.74 -26.33 27.98
N ILE A 864 7.62 -26.61 29.27
CA ILE A 864 7.58 -25.58 30.33
C ILE A 864 8.99 -25.42 30.91
N TYR A 865 9.58 -24.23 30.78
CA TYR A 865 10.98 -23.95 31.17
C TYR A 865 11.12 -23.27 32.54
N VAL A 866 10.02 -23.03 33.24
CA VAL A 866 9.93 -22.12 34.39
C VAL A 866 10.89 -22.51 35.52
N LYS A 867 10.85 -23.75 36.03
CA LYS A 867 11.64 -24.14 37.21
C LYS A 867 13.16 -24.09 36.97
N PRO A 868 13.69 -24.64 35.86
CA PRO A 868 15.11 -24.49 35.53
C PRO A 868 15.53 -23.03 35.37
N LEU A 869 14.75 -22.23 34.64
CA LEU A 869 15.08 -20.82 34.40
C LEU A 869 15.02 -19.98 35.68
N LEU A 870 14.04 -20.18 36.56
CA LEU A 870 13.96 -19.46 37.83
C LEU A 870 15.18 -19.67 38.72
N LYS A 871 15.76 -20.88 38.74
CA LYS A 871 16.98 -21.17 39.51
C LYS A 871 18.17 -20.38 39.00
N VAL A 872 18.29 -20.21 37.69
CA VAL A 872 19.38 -19.43 37.06
C VAL A 872 19.12 -17.93 37.14
N CYS A 873 17.88 -17.47 36.97
CA CYS A 873 17.50 -16.06 37.13
C CYS A 873 17.88 -15.53 38.52
N LYS A 874 17.73 -16.34 39.56
CA LYS A 874 18.13 -16.00 40.93
C LYS A 874 19.63 -15.73 41.10
N LYS A 875 20.48 -16.17 40.16
CA LYS A 875 21.92 -15.89 40.13
C LYS A 875 22.26 -14.56 39.44
N GLY A 876 21.32 -13.93 38.74
CA GLY A 876 21.54 -12.65 38.05
C GLY A 876 22.44 -12.74 36.81
N LEU A 877 22.59 -13.93 36.22
CA LEU A 877 23.49 -14.17 35.07
C LEU A 877 22.82 -14.02 33.70
N ILE A 878 21.49 -13.95 33.66
CA ILE A 878 20.70 -13.82 32.42
C ILE A 878 20.39 -12.34 32.21
N LYS A 879 20.66 -11.83 31.00
CA LYS A 879 20.37 -10.44 30.61
C LYS A 879 19.04 -10.31 29.89
N GLY A 880 18.60 -11.34 29.18
CA GLY A 880 17.31 -11.36 28.49
C GLY A 880 16.90 -12.76 28.09
N MET A 881 15.60 -12.95 27.86
CA MET A 881 15.01 -14.21 27.42
C MET A 881 13.93 -13.99 26.38
N SER A 882 13.74 -14.99 25.52
CA SER A 882 12.74 -14.97 24.46
C SER A 882 12.11 -16.35 24.32
N HIS A 883 10.82 -16.46 24.58
CA HIS A 883 10.04 -17.66 24.34
C HIS A 883 9.69 -17.72 22.85
N ILE A 884 10.05 -18.81 22.18
CA ILE A 884 9.94 -18.90 20.73
C ILE A 884 8.60 -19.53 20.36
N THR A 885 7.66 -18.70 19.89
CA THR A 885 6.29 -19.09 19.56
C THR A 885 5.93 -18.64 18.13
N GLY A 886 4.75 -18.02 17.92
CA GLY A 886 4.40 -17.40 16.65
C GLY A 886 5.37 -16.25 16.32
N GLY A 887 5.80 -16.14 15.06
CA GLY A 887 6.89 -15.24 14.68
C GLY A 887 8.29 -15.86 14.79
N GLY A 888 8.39 -17.08 15.36
CA GLY A 888 9.58 -17.93 15.33
C GLY A 888 10.84 -17.24 15.86
N LEU A 889 12.02 -17.61 15.34
CA LEU A 889 13.29 -17.03 15.79
C LEU A 889 13.44 -15.56 15.39
N THR A 890 12.94 -15.19 14.22
CA THR A 890 13.20 -13.88 13.60
C THR A 890 12.42 -12.75 14.23
N GLU A 891 11.20 -13.00 14.74
CA GLU A 891 10.39 -11.97 15.38
C GLU A 891 10.40 -12.02 16.91
N ASN A 892 10.62 -13.17 17.54
CA ASN A 892 10.60 -13.26 19.01
C ASN A 892 11.92 -12.80 19.63
N ILE A 893 13.07 -13.15 19.06
CA ILE A 893 14.38 -12.77 19.63
C ILE A 893 14.54 -11.24 19.72
N PRO A 894 14.18 -10.43 18.70
CA PRO A 894 14.31 -8.98 18.79
C PRO A 894 13.50 -8.31 19.90
N ARG A 895 12.42 -8.95 20.39
CA ARG A 895 11.55 -8.37 21.44
C ARG A 895 12.28 -8.18 22.78
N MET A 896 13.36 -8.92 23.02
CA MET A 896 14.16 -8.80 24.24
C MET A 896 15.40 -7.91 24.08
N LEU A 897 15.68 -7.36 22.89
CA LEU A 897 16.93 -6.65 22.60
C LEU A 897 16.75 -5.12 22.59
N PRO A 898 17.81 -4.35 22.93
CA PRO A 898 17.90 -2.93 22.60
C PRO A 898 17.72 -2.70 21.08
N LYS A 899 17.19 -1.55 20.68
CA LYS A 899 16.92 -1.25 19.27
C LYS A 899 18.19 -1.20 18.42
N GLU A 900 19.31 -0.88 19.04
CA GLU A 900 20.64 -0.72 18.47
C GLU A 900 21.38 -2.05 18.31
N MET A 901 20.81 -3.15 18.81
CA MET A 901 21.42 -4.49 18.77
C MET A 901 20.64 -5.42 17.84
N ALA A 902 21.35 -6.40 17.30
CA ALA A 902 20.77 -7.51 16.55
C ALA A 902 21.35 -8.84 17.03
N ALA A 903 20.54 -9.88 17.00
CA ALA A 903 20.98 -11.25 17.22
C ALA A 903 21.59 -11.83 15.94
N VAL A 904 22.73 -12.51 16.06
CA VAL A 904 23.29 -13.35 15.00
C VAL A 904 23.18 -14.80 15.43
N VAL A 905 22.30 -15.55 14.77
CA VAL A 905 22.04 -16.96 15.06
C VAL A 905 22.69 -17.84 13.99
N ASP A 906 23.50 -18.79 14.41
CA ASP A 906 24.04 -19.84 13.54
C ASP A 906 23.18 -21.10 13.66
N VAL A 907 22.39 -21.38 12.62
CA VAL A 907 21.44 -22.51 12.65
C VAL A 907 22.12 -23.89 12.58
N LYS A 908 23.43 -23.93 12.30
CA LYS A 908 24.23 -25.17 12.36
C LYS A 908 24.47 -25.65 13.79
N SER A 909 24.23 -24.80 14.79
CA SER A 909 24.53 -25.10 16.20
C SER A 909 23.60 -26.13 16.85
N TRP A 910 22.47 -26.47 16.21
CA TRP A 910 21.61 -27.59 16.61
C TRP A 910 21.15 -28.40 15.40
N LYS A 911 20.70 -29.63 15.65
CA LYS A 911 20.14 -30.51 14.63
C LYS A 911 18.61 -30.38 14.61
N LEU A 912 18.04 -30.16 13.42
CA LEU A 912 16.59 -30.24 13.25
C LEU A 912 16.08 -31.67 13.51
N SER A 913 14.96 -31.77 14.22
CA SER A 913 14.30 -33.06 14.41
C SER A 913 13.66 -33.52 13.08
N GLY A 914 13.38 -34.82 12.97
CA GLY A 914 12.72 -35.37 11.79
C GLY A 914 11.39 -34.68 11.48
N LEU A 915 10.63 -34.28 12.50
CA LEU A 915 9.36 -33.55 12.36
C LEU A 915 9.57 -32.21 11.64
N PHE A 916 10.53 -31.41 12.08
CA PHE A 916 10.80 -30.09 11.49
C PHE A 916 11.33 -30.19 10.06
N ASN A 917 12.24 -31.14 9.80
CA ASN A 917 12.72 -31.43 8.44
C ASN A 917 11.57 -31.85 7.53
N TRP A 918 10.71 -32.74 8.02
CA TRP A 918 9.58 -33.24 7.24
C TRP A 918 8.59 -32.13 6.91
N LEU A 919 8.23 -31.28 7.88
CA LEU A 919 7.34 -30.15 7.67
C LEU A 919 7.91 -29.13 6.70
N LYS A 920 9.20 -28.79 6.82
CA LYS A 920 9.86 -27.86 5.91
C LYS A 920 9.85 -28.39 4.47
N TYR A 921 10.22 -29.66 4.29
CA TYR A 921 10.29 -30.30 2.98
C TYR A 921 8.90 -30.44 2.34
N ARG A 922 7.94 -31.00 3.08
CA ARG A 922 6.57 -31.25 2.58
C ARG A 922 5.76 -29.97 2.39
N GLY A 923 6.01 -28.94 3.18
CA GLY A 923 5.40 -27.63 3.03
C GLY A 923 6.09 -26.74 1.99
N THR A 924 7.20 -27.19 1.40
CA THR A 924 7.99 -26.44 0.42
C THR A 924 8.38 -25.05 0.94
N LEU A 925 8.69 -24.96 2.24
CA LEU A 925 8.86 -23.69 2.94
C LEU A 925 10.20 -23.03 2.64
N THR A 926 10.18 -21.72 2.39
CA THR A 926 11.40 -20.91 2.37
C THR A 926 12.04 -20.91 3.77
N HIS A 927 13.35 -20.66 3.84
CA HIS A 927 14.05 -20.58 5.13
C HIS A 927 13.47 -19.50 6.05
N GLN A 928 13.09 -18.37 5.46
CA GLN A 928 12.49 -17.25 6.18
C GLN A 928 11.13 -17.64 6.76
N GLU A 929 10.25 -18.24 5.96
CA GLU A 929 8.92 -18.65 6.44
C GLU A 929 9.02 -19.75 7.50
N PHE A 930 9.93 -20.70 7.31
CA PHE A 930 10.18 -21.77 8.27
C PHE A 930 10.66 -21.22 9.63
N ALA A 931 11.61 -20.29 9.62
CA ALA A 931 12.13 -19.67 10.83
C ALA A 931 11.21 -18.62 11.47
N ARG A 932 10.28 -18.07 10.70
CA ARG A 932 9.24 -17.12 11.16
C ARG A 932 8.01 -17.85 11.71
N THR A 933 7.69 -19.04 11.19
CA THR A 933 6.46 -19.74 11.58
C THR A 933 6.64 -20.56 12.85
N TRP A 934 7.77 -21.26 12.96
CA TRP A 934 7.98 -22.22 14.03
C TRP A 934 9.25 -21.95 14.83
N ASN A 935 9.34 -22.65 15.95
CA ASN A 935 10.45 -22.58 16.88
C ASN A 935 11.70 -23.36 16.39
N THR A 936 11.57 -24.14 15.31
CA THR A 936 12.67 -24.87 14.63
C THR A 936 13.51 -25.76 15.55
N GLY A 937 12.93 -26.25 16.65
CA GLY A 937 13.61 -27.10 17.64
C GLY A 937 14.21 -26.35 18.84
N ILE A 938 14.15 -25.02 18.85
CA ILE A 938 14.56 -24.17 19.98
C ILE A 938 13.31 -23.55 20.60
N GLY A 939 13.01 -23.83 21.87
CA GLY A 939 11.82 -23.30 22.53
C GLY A 939 12.05 -22.01 23.32
N MET A 940 13.28 -21.75 23.76
CA MET A 940 13.66 -20.57 24.52
C MET A 940 15.05 -20.10 24.11
N VAL A 941 15.28 -18.78 24.04
CA VAL A 941 16.60 -18.19 23.77
C VAL A 941 16.97 -17.22 24.89
N LEU A 942 18.21 -17.30 25.37
CA LEU A 942 18.75 -16.48 26.45
C LEU A 942 19.90 -15.61 25.92
N VAL A 943 20.00 -14.38 26.42
CA VAL A 943 21.20 -13.52 26.30
C VAL A 943 21.97 -13.58 27.62
N VAL A 944 23.25 -13.91 27.54
CA VAL A 944 24.17 -14.02 28.68
C VAL A 944 25.52 -13.38 28.35
N GLY A 945 26.28 -12.97 29.37
CA GLY A 945 27.63 -12.44 29.18
C GLY A 945 28.59 -13.48 28.58
N GLU A 946 29.55 -13.05 27.76
CA GLU A 946 30.59 -13.93 27.19
C GLU A 946 31.42 -14.67 28.27
N ASN A 947 31.53 -14.11 29.48
CA ASN A 947 32.25 -14.78 30.58
C ASN A 947 31.36 -15.72 31.41
N ASP A 948 30.04 -15.66 31.24
CA ASP A 948 29.07 -16.33 32.12
C ASP A 948 28.37 -17.51 31.44
N TRP A 949 28.40 -17.59 30.10
CA TRP A 949 27.59 -18.54 29.34
C TRP A 949 27.89 -20.00 29.66
N GLU A 950 29.14 -20.37 29.96
CA GLU A 950 29.51 -21.75 30.34
C GLU A 950 28.87 -22.15 31.68
N THR A 951 28.85 -21.22 32.64
CA THR A 951 28.22 -21.44 33.95
C THR A 951 26.70 -21.59 33.79
N VAL A 952 26.07 -20.68 33.05
CA VAL A 952 24.62 -20.74 32.78
C VAL A 952 24.25 -22.03 32.04
N LYS A 953 25.05 -22.42 31.04
CA LYS A 953 24.87 -23.68 30.32
C LYS A 953 24.94 -24.88 31.27
N ALA A 954 25.98 -24.96 32.10
CA ALA A 954 26.16 -26.07 33.03
C ALA A 954 25.02 -26.16 34.07
N ASP A 955 24.54 -25.00 34.57
CA ASP A 955 23.42 -24.95 35.51
C ASP A 955 22.11 -25.46 34.88
N LEU A 956 21.83 -25.07 33.64
CA LEU A 956 20.62 -25.52 32.93
C LEU A 956 20.70 -27.00 32.55
N GLU A 957 21.88 -27.49 32.14
CA GLU A 957 22.10 -28.92 31.87
C GLU A 957 21.97 -29.77 33.14
N ALA A 958 22.37 -29.24 34.31
CA ALA A 958 22.16 -29.91 35.60
C ALA A 958 20.67 -30.03 35.99
N GLU A 959 19.83 -29.15 35.46
CA GLU A 959 18.36 -29.19 35.60
C GLU A 959 17.68 -30.02 34.49
N GLY A 960 18.46 -30.66 33.61
CA GLY A 960 17.96 -31.53 32.56
C GLY A 960 17.55 -30.81 31.26
N GLU A 961 18.00 -29.58 31.06
CA GLU A 961 17.85 -28.88 29.77
C GLU A 961 18.92 -29.29 28.77
N THR A 962 18.56 -29.31 27.49
CA THR A 962 19.52 -29.38 26.39
C THR A 962 19.81 -27.97 25.88
N VAL A 963 21.06 -27.54 25.96
CA VAL A 963 21.46 -26.14 25.73
C VAL A 963 22.46 -26.03 24.57
N TYR A 964 22.17 -25.14 23.62
CA TYR A 964 23.02 -24.85 22.47
C TYR A 964 23.60 -23.44 22.54
N ARG A 965 24.92 -23.30 22.34
CA ARG A 965 25.52 -21.98 22.06
C ARG A 965 25.25 -21.64 20.60
N MET A 966 24.23 -20.82 20.36
CA MET A 966 23.66 -20.65 19.03
C MET A 966 24.02 -19.35 18.33
N GLY A 967 24.71 -18.44 19.01
CA GLY A 967 24.97 -17.13 18.42
C GLY A 967 25.55 -16.11 19.37
N HIS A 968 25.54 -14.85 18.93
CA HIS A 968 25.96 -13.69 19.72
C HIS A 968 25.18 -12.44 19.31
N LEU A 969 25.24 -11.40 20.16
CA LEU A 969 24.76 -10.06 19.84
C LEU A 969 25.80 -9.28 19.04
N LYS A 970 25.32 -8.46 18.10
CA LYS A 970 26.12 -7.48 17.35
C LYS A 970 25.44 -6.12 17.34
N MET A 971 26.20 -5.08 17.02
CA MET A 971 25.60 -3.78 16.68
C MET A 971 24.75 -3.88 15.41
N ARG A 972 23.57 -3.26 15.43
CA ARG A 972 22.61 -3.25 14.33
C ARG A 972 22.88 -2.07 13.38
N GLY A 973 23.09 -2.38 12.11
CA GLY A 973 23.19 -1.36 11.05
C GLY A 973 21.85 -0.69 10.74
N TYR A 974 21.89 0.49 10.14
CA TYR A 974 20.67 1.19 9.69
C TYR A 974 19.91 0.34 8.66
N GLY A 975 18.66 0.00 8.97
CA GLY A 975 17.81 -0.83 8.11
C GLY A 975 18.06 -2.34 8.17
N GLU A 976 19.01 -2.82 8.99
CA GLU A 976 19.22 -4.26 9.19
C GLU A 976 18.09 -4.89 10.02
N GLU A 977 17.84 -6.18 9.85
CA GLU A 977 16.91 -6.96 10.67
C GLU A 977 17.42 -7.13 12.12
N GLY A 978 16.50 -7.31 13.07
CA GLY A 978 16.84 -7.49 14.49
C GLY A 978 17.39 -8.89 14.83
N CYS A 979 17.23 -9.86 13.93
CA CYS A 979 17.71 -11.23 14.09
C CYS A 979 18.17 -11.76 12.73
N LEU A 980 19.45 -12.09 12.61
CA LEU A 980 20.10 -12.57 11.39
C LEU A 980 20.41 -14.05 11.53
N LEU A 981 19.87 -14.86 10.62
CA LEU A 981 20.14 -16.29 10.58
C LEU A 981 21.28 -16.59 9.60
N LYS A 982 22.27 -17.37 10.05
CA LYS A 982 23.42 -17.81 9.26
C LYS A 982 23.35 -19.30 8.99
N ASN A 983 24.00 -19.74 7.91
CA ASN A 983 24.14 -21.14 7.51
C ASN A 983 22.81 -21.85 7.20
N LEU A 984 21.82 -21.13 6.68
CA LEU A 984 20.48 -21.67 6.41
C LEU A 984 20.44 -22.90 5.47
N HIS A 985 21.47 -23.06 4.62
CA HIS A 985 21.63 -24.22 3.73
C HIS A 985 21.64 -25.57 4.47
N VAL A 986 22.00 -25.61 5.78
CA VAL A 986 21.97 -26.85 6.57
C VAL A 986 20.55 -27.38 6.78
N TRP A 987 19.53 -26.54 6.56
CA TRP A 987 18.14 -26.96 6.62
C TRP A 987 17.64 -27.53 5.29
N ASP A 988 18.46 -27.54 4.23
CA ASP A 988 18.08 -28.10 2.92
C ASP A 988 18.49 -29.57 2.75
N GLU A 989 19.13 -30.16 3.76
CA GLU A 989 19.48 -31.58 3.74
C GLU A 989 18.20 -32.43 3.75
N PRO A 990 17.93 -33.22 2.68
CA PRO A 990 16.78 -34.12 2.66
C PRO A 990 16.96 -35.25 3.70
N ILE A 991 15.82 -35.74 4.21
CA ILE A 991 15.72 -36.84 5.20
C ILE A 991 16.40 -38.11 4.69
#